data_AF-A0A7V7MJK1-F1
#
_entry.id   AF-A0A7V7MJK1-F1
#
_cell.length_a   1.000
_cell.length_b   1.000
_cell.length_c   1.000
_cell.angle_alpha   90.00
_cell.angle_beta   90.00
_cell.angle_gamma   90.00
#
_symmetry.space_group_name_H-M   'P 1'
#
loop_
_entity.id
_entity.type
_entity.pdbx_description
1 polymer ?
#
loop_
_entity_poly.entity_id
_entity_poly.type
_entity_poly.pdbx_seq_one_letter_code
_entity_poly.pdbx_strand_id
1 'polypeptide(L)'
;MLLVSFVLLFCQQPAQDFEDGLVLARQNFLESLASTGLASRASSLSVIVDGDGPPQSYRFEAKDGRLYVRASDKLGALWAVEELAERVVQEGEKLWRSPVVERQPFMQHRGYALWLQADPDWLAEDSFWNSLRDQMLRGRYSQLEWVLDGRNDPSGWSAWMVPMGDSSMRALQAGQRIQHLRRRLQQFRAAGLEVGLRLVPPLGESPFLIQGWLQDLPGLSFLGIDGWPDPKEAAGQETMAALLQSCQRQGVAYCLHPSDLETSRVRAWAGSSVDFRLQIDFADGSLGLPFPSASSSFWWGRWMATAAEATPARLWPGRPSSTQAWPSQPYRLFWRVPVGGSPRRLPAVHPNWIRQAIQSMAVGTCSGLVLNPGPPRWTQAGADGESPWFHRRDPASFALWGRLAFQPDFEFEPVLDRTLGQAVAPWSSALQAGSQVAQVAASVFGLFPGFRGEFTALPEPESWLASPPRENFVFRSPMMEMAVQATGGHDGRQGMVDLARFFGQALQRSKKLPLAKWRQDSAIRDQRMWTYAAASRLLTLWGSYLQAACRSASSLTSLQAFPELASSHGPHAWAAAERSLERWETLCSGRLVSEFPSLGESLDEAGGEAGGWKAGLPQVKAALAEVRERLGPTAKAQGRILGGRAAVPPRGQLQWQADGADLMVRYAGPEVDAAWLLEKALPATFWTKTAMEPVQGDFRIRFPRKEEGHLLAVEVRHQGVIKRFPVWTDAQPFVIVPALDRPAPIQPSLAGALGKLAAAEAGNFEAPLPRWLLVGPQAREFWRAAPETHAAVFAWVEAGAQLLILDPTPAGGGEVWAWPASQSGGLKSYAATKELPFLPEVPSFPESSKLIAEGSDSPWQILGDGAVARRRIGKGTVFWVRLPFERHLHRPGLAAHLLAWLQRSQESPWLILDPGLVSDGRPNPLLPDFLNAHHIPFQSLPAWWVEQLRSSTSRN
;
A
#
# COMPACT_ATOMS: atom_id res chain seq x y z
N MET A 1 -1.27 44.13 -33.83
CA MET A 1 -0.76 44.23 -32.44
C MET A 1 -1.58 45.28 -31.71
N LEU A 2 -2.55 44.88 -30.90
CA LEU A 2 -3.31 45.75 -29.99
C LEU A 2 -2.83 45.42 -28.58
N LEU A 3 -2.20 46.39 -27.90
CA LEU A 3 -1.86 46.29 -26.48
C LEU A 3 -3.17 46.23 -25.68
N VAL A 4 -3.48 45.08 -25.10
CA VAL A 4 -4.63 44.86 -24.21
C VAL A 4 -4.13 44.97 -22.76
N SER A 5 -4.68 45.92 -22.00
CA SER A 5 -4.33 46.15 -20.60
C SER A 5 -4.74 44.97 -19.71
N PHE A 6 -3.74 44.22 -19.24
CA PHE A 6 -3.85 43.22 -18.18
C PHE A 6 -3.44 43.94 -16.88
N VAL A 7 -4.41 44.34 -16.05
CA VAL A 7 -4.10 45.03 -14.78
C VAL A 7 -3.84 43.95 -13.72
N LEU A 8 -2.58 43.53 -13.60
CA LEU A 8 -2.09 42.77 -12.44
C LEU A 8 -1.84 43.77 -11.30
N LEU A 9 -2.83 43.92 -10.42
CA LEU A 9 -2.64 44.67 -9.18
C LEU A 9 -1.94 43.75 -8.17
N PHE A 10 -0.60 43.81 -8.14
CA PHE A 10 0.19 43.16 -7.08
C PHE A 10 0.25 44.06 -5.84
N CYS A 11 -0.32 43.60 -4.73
CA CYS A 11 0.00 44.15 -3.42
C CYS A 11 1.33 43.55 -2.94
N GLN A 12 2.41 44.32 -3.10
CA GLN A 12 3.72 44.21 -2.42
C GLN A 12 4.33 42.80 -2.19
N GLN A 13 5.08 42.24 -3.16
CA GLN A 13 6.36 41.53 -2.93
C GLN A 13 7.13 41.37 -4.27
N PRO A 14 8.46 41.62 -4.32
CA PRO A 14 9.25 41.43 -5.53
C PRO A 14 9.72 39.97 -5.63
N ALA A 15 9.14 39.21 -6.56
CA ALA A 15 9.76 38.00 -7.07
C ALA A 15 9.45 37.90 -8.56
N GLN A 16 10.41 38.36 -9.38
CA GLN A 16 10.40 38.32 -10.85
C GLN A 16 10.28 36.89 -11.40
N ASP A 17 10.62 35.87 -10.60
CA ASP A 17 10.72 34.49 -11.11
C ASP A 17 9.37 33.84 -11.48
N PHE A 18 8.23 34.24 -10.91
CA PHE A 18 6.95 33.53 -11.11
C PHE A 18 6.16 33.95 -12.36
N GLU A 19 6.56 34.99 -13.09
CA GLU A 19 5.76 35.52 -14.20
C GLU A 19 5.51 34.47 -15.30
N ASP A 20 6.46 33.56 -15.53
CA ASP A 20 6.39 32.56 -16.60
C ASP A 20 5.25 31.54 -16.45
N GLY A 21 4.98 31.06 -15.22
CA GLY A 21 3.91 30.08 -14.97
C GLY A 21 2.51 30.65 -15.24
N LEU A 22 2.26 31.88 -14.77
CA LEU A 22 0.98 32.56 -15.00
C LEU A 22 0.84 33.01 -16.45
N VAL A 23 1.95 33.40 -17.11
CA VAL A 23 1.98 33.68 -18.56
C VAL A 23 1.60 32.44 -19.36
N LEU A 24 2.14 31.27 -19.02
CA LEU A 24 1.80 30.01 -19.68
C LEU A 24 0.32 29.66 -19.49
N ALA A 25 -0.21 29.75 -18.27
CA ALA A 25 -1.62 29.51 -18.02
C ALA A 25 -2.53 30.47 -18.79
N ARG A 26 -2.14 31.75 -18.87
CA ARG A 26 -2.81 32.75 -19.69
C ARG A 26 -2.78 32.40 -21.17
N GLN A 27 -1.65 31.92 -21.68
CA GLN A 27 -1.54 31.47 -23.07
C GLN A 27 -2.51 30.32 -23.34
N ASN A 28 -2.57 29.32 -22.45
CA ASN A 28 -3.52 28.21 -22.57
C ASN A 28 -4.98 28.69 -22.57
N PHE A 29 -5.31 29.69 -21.74
CA PHE A 29 -6.63 30.33 -21.74
C PHE A 29 -6.94 31.03 -23.07
N LEU A 30 -5.98 31.80 -23.61
CA LEU A 30 -6.14 32.49 -24.90
C LEU A 30 -6.29 31.51 -26.07
N GLU A 31 -5.53 30.42 -26.08
CA GLU A 31 -5.65 29.35 -27.08
C GLU A 31 -7.02 28.66 -26.99
N SER A 32 -7.53 28.46 -25.77
CA SER A 32 -8.87 27.91 -25.54
C SER A 32 -9.98 28.86 -26.02
N LEU A 33 -9.81 30.16 -25.82
CA LEU A 33 -10.72 31.16 -26.39
C LEU A 33 -10.68 31.16 -27.93
N ALA A 34 -9.49 31.08 -28.51
CA ALA A 34 -9.33 31.06 -29.96
C ALA A 34 -9.99 29.81 -30.58
N SER A 35 -9.78 28.63 -29.98
CA SER A 35 -10.35 27.37 -30.47
C SER A 35 -11.88 27.30 -30.37
N THR A 36 -12.48 28.09 -29.49
CA THR A 36 -13.94 28.18 -29.29
C THR A 36 -14.60 29.37 -29.98
N GLY A 37 -13.83 30.18 -30.74
CA GLY A 37 -14.35 31.39 -31.41
C GLY A 37 -14.64 32.55 -30.44
N LEU A 38 -14.12 32.50 -29.22
CA LEU A 38 -14.34 33.48 -28.14
C LEU A 38 -13.14 34.41 -27.92
N ALA A 39 -12.23 34.53 -28.89
CA ALA A 39 -11.02 35.36 -28.77
C ALA A 39 -11.31 36.83 -28.37
N SER A 40 -12.47 37.37 -28.73
CA SER A 40 -12.92 38.72 -28.34
C SER A 40 -13.13 38.88 -26.82
N ARG A 41 -13.27 37.78 -26.08
CA ARG A 41 -13.41 37.76 -24.62
C ARG A 41 -12.07 37.84 -23.88
N ALA A 42 -10.93 37.84 -24.58
CA ALA A 42 -9.60 37.82 -23.94
C ALA A 42 -9.37 38.96 -22.92
N SER A 43 -9.96 40.14 -23.13
CA SER A 43 -9.85 41.30 -22.23
C SER A 43 -10.80 41.26 -21.04
N SER A 44 -11.65 40.24 -20.93
CA SER A 44 -12.68 40.13 -19.89
C SER A 44 -12.20 39.43 -18.61
N LEU A 45 -10.96 38.95 -18.56
CA LEU A 45 -10.38 38.28 -17.39
C LEU A 45 -9.60 39.28 -16.52
N SER A 46 -9.91 39.30 -15.22
CA SER A 46 -9.15 40.02 -14.18
C SER A 46 -8.68 39.03 -13.12
N VAL A 47 -7.40 39.07 -12.75
CA VAL A 47 -6.80 38.18 -11.76
C VAL A 47 -6.20 39.02 -10.64
N ILE A 48 -6.64 38.77 -9.41
CA ILE A 48 -6.17 39.42 -8.19
C ILE A 48 -5.54 38.35 -7.31
N VAL A 49 -4.33 38.63 -6.83
CA VAL A 49 -3.62 37.80 -5.84
C VAL A 49 -3.39 38.66 -4.62
N ASP A 50 -4.04 38.33 -3.50
CA ASP A 50 -4.07 39.20 -2.33
C ASP A 50 -3.65 38.53 -1.01
N GLY A 51 -3.37 37.23 -1.03
CA GLY A 51 -2.94 36.51 0.18
C GLY A 51 -4.08 35.92 0.99
N ASP A 52 -5.35 36.20 0.64
CA ASP A 52 -6.49 35.77 1.43
C ASP A 52 -6.89 34.31 1.12
N GLY A 53 -6.90 33.48 2.16
CA GLY A 53 -7.38 32.09 2.11
C GLY A 53 -6.29 31.02 2.24
N PRO A 54 -6.67 29.73 2.20
CA PRO A 54 -5.73 28.61 2.27
C PRO A 54 -4.74 28.62 1.10
N PRO A 55 -3.49 28.15 1.25
CA PRO A 55 -2.52 28.11 0.17
C PRO A 55 -3.04 27.42 -1.10
N GLN A 56 -2.72 28.00 -2.25
CA GLN A 56 -3.13 27.60 -3.60
C GLN A 56 -4.65 27.58 -3.84
N SER A 57 -5.43 28.22 -2.97
CA SER A 57 -6.87 28.37 -3.16
C SER A 57 -7.18 29.53 -4.10
N TYR A 58 -8.36 29.45 -4.70
CA TYR A 58 -8.88 30.53 -5.52
C TYR A 58 -10.40 30.51 -5.55
N ARG A 59 -10.94 31.67 -5.88
CA ARG A 59 -12.33 31.91 -6.21
C ARG A 59 -12.38 32.58 -7.57
N PHE A 60 -13.30 32.18 -8.42
CA PHE A 60 -13.66 33.00 -9.58
C PHE A 60 -15.16 33.14 -9.74
N GLU A 61 -15.56 34.28 -10.28
CA GLU A 61 -16.96 34.61 -10.54
C GLU A 61 -17.11 35.39 -11.84
N ALA A 62 -18.24 35.17 -12.52
CA ALA A 62 -18.62 35.95 -13.69
C ALA A 62 -19.51 37.11 -13.26
N LYS A 63 -19.08 38.35 -13.49
CA LYS A 63 -19.81 39.57 -13.13
C LYS A 63 -19.65 40.60 -14.24
N ASP A 64 -20.73 41.28 -14.61
CA ASP A 64 -20.74 42.35 -15.63
C ASP A 64 -20.08 41.94 -16.97
N GLY A 65 -20.26 40.67 -17.37
CA GLY A 65 -19.67 40.11 -18.59
C GLY A 65 -18.16 39.89 -18.52
N ARG A 66 -17.57 39.92 -17.32
CA ARG A 66 -16.14 39.70 -17.02
C ARG A 66 -15.96 38.55 -16.04
N LEU A 67 -14.80 37.90 -16.10
CA LEU A 67 -14.36 36.88 -15.16
C LEU A 67 -13.40 37.51 -14.16
N TYR A 68 -13.73 37.42 -12.88
CA TYR A 68 -12.89 37.90 -11.78
C TYR A 68 -12.34 36.70 -11.04
N VAL A 69 -11.02 36.57 -10.99
CA VAL A 69 -10.29 35.58 -10.19
C VAL A 69 -9.71 36.29 -8.97
N ARG A 70 -9.93 35.74 -7.79
CA ARG A 70 -9.27 36.10 -6.54
C ARG A 70 -8.54 34.86 -6.04
N ALA A 71 -7.23 34.93 -5.89
CA ALA A 71 -6.40 33.80 -5.47
C ALA A 71 -5.58 34.12 -4.23
N SER A 72 -5.41 33.13 -3.35
CA SER A 72 -4.63 33.27 -2.11
C SER A 72 -3.14 33.44 -2.40
N ASP A 73 -2.66 32.85 -3.49
CA ASP A 73 -1.28 32.98 -3.92
C ASP A 73 -1.15 32.83 -5.44
N LYS A 74 0.09 32.99 -5.88
CA LYS A 74 0.54 32.87 -7.26
C LYS A 74 0.17 31.51 -7.89
N LEU A 75 0.26 30.41 -7.15
CA LEU A 75 -0.14 29.07 -7.64
C LEU A 75 -1.66 28.93 -7.73
N GLY A 76 -2.41 29.48 -6.76
CA GLY A 76 -3.87 29.55 -6.81
C GLY A 76 -4.36 30.30 -8.06
N ALA A 77 -3.69 31.41 -8.41
CA ALA A 77 -3.98 32.16 -9.62
C ALA A 77 -3.72 31.34 -10.89
N LEU A 78 -2.58 30.64 -10.94
CA LEU A 78 -2.24 29.74 -12.04
C LEU A 78 -3.32 28.66 -12.20
N TRP A 79 -3.73 27.99 -11.10
CA TRP A 79 -4.76 26.95 -11.15
C TRP A 79 -6.13 27.48 -11.55
N ALA A 80 -6.49 28.70 -11.14
CA ALA A 80 -7.71 29.35 -11.56
C ALA A 80 -7.73 29.59 -13.07
N VAL A 81 -6.65 30.14 -13.63
CA VAL A 81 -6.55 30.44 -15.06
C VAL A 81 -6.54 29.15 -15.89
N GLU A 82 -5.85 28.10 -15.43
CA GLU A 82 -5.95 26.77 -16.04
C GLU A 82 -7.38 26.22 -15.99
N GLU A 83 -8.10 26.28 -14.86
CA GLU A 83 -9.50 25.85 -14.80
C GLU A 83 -10.40 26.66 -15.75
N LEU A 84 -10.17 27.96 -15.88
CA LEU A 84 -10.91 28.79 -16.83
C LEU A 84 -10.63 28.37 -18.27
N ALA A 85 -9.38 28.08 -18.64
CA ALA A 85 -9.03 27.58 -19.98
C ALA A 85 -9.82 26.31 -20.31
N GLU A 86 -9.90 25.40 -19.35
CA GLU A 86 -10.65 24.16 -19.46
C GLU A 86 -12.15 24.34 -19.61
N ARG A 87 -12.73 25.22 -18.78
CA ARG A 87 -14.14 25.52 -18.80
C ARG A 87 -14.56 26.29 -20.04
N VAL A 88 -13.69 27.12 -20.62
CA VAL A 88 -13.96 27.75 -21.93
C VAL A 88 -14.24 26.69 -22.99
N VAL A 89 -13.44 25.62 -23.03
CA VAL A 89 -13.63 24.52 -23.98
C VAL A 89 -14.92 23.73 -23.69
N GLN A 90 -15.27 23.54 -22.42
CA GLN A 90 -16.44 22.72 -22.01
C GLN A 90 -17.78 23.47 -22.07
N GLU A 91 -17.77 24.73 -21.62
CA GLU A 91 -18.97 25.53 -21.37
C GLU A 91 -19.20 26.59 -22.46
N GLY A 92 -18.15 26.96 -23.21
CA GLY A 92 -18.19 28.05 -24.18
C GLY A 92 -18.62 29.37 -23.55
N GLU A 93 -19.55 30.08 -24.18
CA GLU A 93 -20.08 31.35 -23.65
C GLU A 93 -20.77 31.23 -22.29
N LYS A 94 -21.22 30.03 -21.89
CA LYS A 94 -21.91 29.84 -20.61
C LYS A 94 -21.02 30.16 -19.41
N LEU A 95 -19.69 30.05 -19.56
CA LEU A 95 -18.72 30.37 -18.51
C LEU A 95 -18.89 31.79 -17.96
N TRP A 96 -19.24 32.77 -18.79
CA TRP A 96 -19.48 34.17 -18.37
C TRP A 96 -20.82 34.39 -17.67
N ARG A 97 -21.57 33.32 -17.41
CA ARG A 97 -22.80 33.29 -16.61
C ARG A 97 -22.74 32.21 -15.54
N SER A 98 -21.59 31.52 -15.40
CA SER A 98 -21.43 30.42 -14.47
C SER A 98 -21.44 30.95 -13.03
N PRO A 99 -21.94 30.14 -12.08
CA PRO A 99 -21.95 30.51 -10.67
C PRO A 99 -20.52 30.71 -10.15
N VAL A 100 -20.43 31.36 -8.99
CA VAL A 100 -19.17 31.47 -8.25
C VAL A 100 -18.56 30.08 -8.04
N VAL A 101 -17.27 29.95 -8.32
CA VAL A 101 -16.49 28.73 -8.10
C VAL A 101 -15.43 29.03 -7.07
N GLU A 102 -15.39 28.23 -6.01
CA GLU A 102 -14.36 28.27 -4.98
C GLU A 102 -13.65 26.91 -4.95
N ARG A 103 -12.31 26.94 -4.95
CA ARG A 103 -11.46 25.75 -4.99
C ARG A 103 -10.29 25.91 -4.04
N GLN A 104 -9.93 24.80 -3.41
CA GLN A 104 -8.71 24.63 -2.65
C GLN A 104 -8.16 23.22 -2.91
N PRO A 105 -6.84 23.02 -2.87
CA PRO A 105 -6.27 21.70 -3.12
C PRO A 105 -6.69 20.72 -2.02
N PHE A 106 -7.20 19.56 -2.40
CA PHE A 106 -7.43 18.47 -1.46
C PHE A 106 -6.12 18.01 -0.83
N MET A 107 -5.03 17.88 -1.59
CA MET A 107 -3.65 17.69 -1.12
C MET A 107 -2.82 18.89 -1.52
N GLN A 108 -2.29 19.64 -0.55
CA GLN A 108 -1.52 20.86 -0.79
C GLN A 108 -0.26 20.59 -1.62
N HIS A 109 0.40 19.46 -1.39
CA HIS A 109 1.62 19.09 -2.08
C HIS A 109 1.40 17.88 -2.99
N ARG A 110 1.63 18.06 -4.29
CA ARG A 110 1.34 17.06 -5.32
C ARG A 110 2.60 16.87 -6.15
N GLY A 111 3.34 15.82 -5.85
CA GLY A 111 4.69 15.58 -6.34
C GLY A 111 4.79 14.51 -7.42
N TYR A 112 5.83 14.60 -8.24
CA TYR A 112 6.28 13.57 -9.15
C TYR A 112 7.78 13.33 -8.98
N ALA A 113 8.20 12.07 -8.87
CA ALA A 113 9.59 11.67 -8.79
C ALA A 113 10.15 11.33 -10.17
N LEU A 114 11.23 12.00 -10.55
CA LEU A 114 11.98 11.78 -11.78
C LEU A 114 13.35 11.18 -11.44
N TRP A 115 13.59 9.95 -11.91
CA TRP A 115 14.84 9.25 -11.69
C TRP A 115 15.90 9.71 -12.68
N LEU A 116 17.01 10.25 -12.15
CA LEU A 116 18.14 10.70 -12.94
C LEU A 116 19.05 9.49 -13.23
N GLN A 117 19.14 9.08 -14.49
CA GLN A 117 20.00 7.98 -14.95
C GLN A 117 21.37 8.50 -15.45
N ALA A 118 22.30 7.59 -15.71
CA ALA A 118 23.64 7.90 -16.22
C ALA A 118 23.64 8.55 -17.63
N ASP A 119 22.63 8.26 -18.46
CA ASP A 119 22.54 8.70 -19.85
C ASP A 119 22.16 10.20 -19.95
N PRO A 120 23.01 11.07 -20.52
CA PRO A 120 22.85 12.52 -20.44
C PRO A 120 21.98 13.17 -21.54
N ASP A 121 21.64 12.49 -22.64
CA ASP A 121 21.11 13.19 -23.83
C ASP A 121 19.76 13.87 -23.57
N TRP A 122 18.85 13.17 -22.91
CA TRP A 122 17.53 13.72 -22.55
C TRP A 122 17.60 14.86 -21.53
N LEU A 123 18.69 14.97 -20.75
CA LEU A 123 18.87 16.05 -19.77
C LEU A 123 18.99 17.41 -20.47
N ALA A 124 19.61 17.41 -21.66
CA ALA A 124 19.75 18.59 -22.50
C ALA A 124 18.52 18.88 -23.37
N GLU A 125 17.65 17.90 -23.61
CA GLU A 125 16.46 18.04 -24.46
C GLU A 125 15.39 18.98 -23.89
N ASP A 126 15.28 20.20 -24.43
CA ASP A 126 14.22 21.14 -24.03
C ASP A 126 12.80 20.57 -24.25
N SER A 127 12.60 19.74 -25.28
CA SER A 127 11.29 19.11 -25.56
C SER A 127 10.82 18.18 -24.44
N PHE A 128 11.76 17.51 -23.75
CA PHE A 128 11.49 16.64 -22.61
C PHE A 128 10.98 17.45 -21.43
N TRP A 129 11.76 18.44 -21.01
CA TRP A 129 11.47 19.23 -19.84
C TRP A 129 10.23 20.11 -20.00
N ASN A 130 10.03 20.68 -21.19
CA ASN A 130 8.80 21.41 -21.52
C ASN A 130 7.59 20.49 -21.43
N SER A 131 7.67 19.30 -22.04
CA SER A 131 6.57 18.33 -21.98
C SER A 131 6.28 17.88 -20.54
N LEU A 132 7.29 17.65 -19.70
CA LEU A 132 7.10 17.27 -18.30
C LEU A 132 6.45 18.42 -17.51
N ARG A 133 6.99 19.64 -17.61
CA ARG A 133 6.46 20.83 -16.95
C ARG A 133 5.00 21.07 -17.33
N ASP A 134 4.68 21.04 -18.61
CA ASP A 134 3.34 21.34 -19.10
C ASP A 134 2.34 20.26 -18.65
N GLN A 135 2.73 18.98 -18.67
CA GLN A 135 1.92 17.89 -18.10
C GLN A 135 1.75 18.06 -16.58
N MET A 136 2.78 18.49 -15.86
CA MET A 136 2.71 18.75 -14.42
C MET A 136 1.71 19.88 -14.11
N LEU A 137 1.77 20.99 -14.83
CA LEU A 137 0.82 22.10 -14.66
C LEU A 137 -0.62 21.66 -15.00
N ARG A 138 -0.80 20.93 -16.11
CA ARG A 138 -2.11 20.35 -16.47
C ARG A 138 -2.61 19.36 -15.43
N GLY A 139 -1.73 18.59 -14.80
CA GLY A 139 -2.07 17.72 -13.67
C GLY A 139 -2.26 18.46 -12.35
N ARG A 140 -2.02 19.78 -12.29
CA ARG A 140 -1.98 20.59 -11.08
C ARG A 140 -0.90 20.15 -10.08
N TYR A 141 0.17 19.51 -10.52
CA TYR A 141 1.32 19.17 -9.65
C TYR A 141 1.97 20.44 -9.12
N SER A 142 2.50 20.38 -7.90
CA SER A 142 3.20 21.49 -7.25
C SER A 142 4.68 21.18 -6.98
N GLN A 143 5.10 19.93 -7.16
CA GLN A 143 6.42 19.45 -6.75
C GLN A 143 7.04 18.50 -7.77
N LEU A 144 8.35 18.68 -8.01
CA LEU A 144 9.20 17.73 -8.73
C LEU A 144 10.30 17.24 -7.79
N GLU A 145 10.46 15.93 -7.69
CA GLU A 145 11.53 15.29 -6.91
C GLU A 145 12.52 14.63 -7.87
N TRP A 146 13.78 15.06 -7.89
CA TRP A 146 14.83 14.37 -8.61
C TRP A 146 15.40 13.26 -7.74
N VAL A 147 15.51 12.05 -8.29
CA VAL A 147 15.99 10.87 -7.56
C VAL A 147 17.31 10.41 -8.16
N LEU A 148 18.35 10.36 -7.33
CA LEU A 148 19.63 9.74 -7.64
C LEU A 148 19.80 8.50 -6.78
N ASP A 149 19.97 7.35 -7.41
CA ASP A 149 20.08 6.06 -6.72
C ASP A 149 21.41 5.39 -6.99
N GLY A 150 22.37 5.59 -6.08
CA GLY A 150 23.67 4.95 -6.14
C GLY A 150 23.70 3.52 -5.58
N ARG A 151 22.62 3.03 -4.96
CA ARG A 151 22.54 1.61 -4.59
C ARG A 151 22.24 0.75 -5.81
N ASN A 152 21.25 1.16 -6.60
CA ASN A 152 20.78 0.39 -7.76
C ASN A 152 21.36 0.87 -9.10
N ASP A 153 22.03 2.03 -9.12
CA ASP A 153 22.82 2.53 -10.25
C ASP A 153 24.13 3.20 -9.76
N PRO A 154 25.11 2.42 -9.24
CA PRO A 154 26.41 2.94 -8.81
C PRO A 154 27.16 3.65 -9.96
N SER A 155 26.97 3.20 -11.19
CA SER A 155 27.52 3.82 -12.39
C SER A 155 26.95 5.21 -12.64
N GLY A 156 25.63 5.37 -12.55
CA GLY A 156 24.97 6.67 -12.64
C GLY A 156 25.43 7.57 -11.50
N TRP A 157 25.39 7.09 -10.26
CA TRP A 157 25.87 7.83 -9.10
C TRP A 157 27.29 8.35 -9.25
N SER A 158 28.25 7.51 -9.63
CA SER A 158 29.63 7.94 -9.88
C SER A 158 29.77 8.92 -11.07
N ALA A 159 28.82 8.91 -12.01
CA ALA A 159 28.76 9.88 -13.09
C ALA A 159 28.27 11.27 -12.61
N TRP A 160 27.55 11.33 -11.49
CA TRP A 160 27.07 12.56 -10.85
C TRP A 160 28.02 13.04 -9.73
N MET A 161 28.81 12.13 -9.16
CA MET A 161 29.63 12.38 -7.97
C MET A 161 31.11 12.43 -8.35
N VAL A 162 31.67 13.63 -8.42
CA VAL A 162 33.11 13.84 -8.63
C VAL A 162 33.70 14.64 -7.47
N PRO A 163 34.81 14.20 -6.84
CA PRO A 163 35.44 14.94 -5.75
C PRO A 163 35.84 16.36 -6.16
N MET A 164 35.72 17.32 -5.25
CA MET A 164 36.20 18.68 -5.47
C MET A 164 37.71 18.68 -5.79
N GLY A 165 38.10 19.27 -6.93
CA GLY A 165 39.49 19.40 -7.37
C GLY A 165 39.94 18.40 -8.44
N ASP A 166 39.09 17.47 -8.86
CA ASP A 166 39.37 16.61 -10.02
C ASP A 166 39.19 17.41 -11.34
N SER A 167 40.20 17.40 -12.20
CA SER A 167 40.20 18.03 -13.53
C SER A 167 39.97 17.03 -14.67
N SER A 168 39.59 15.79 -14.35
CA SER A 168 39.31 14.75 -15.33
C SER A 168 38.12 15.10 -16.24
N MET A 169 38.06 14.43 -17.40
CA MET A 169 36.89 14.51 -18.29
C MET A 169 35.57 14.16 -17.60
N ARG A 170 35.62 13.32 -16.55
CA ARG A 170 34.44 13.00 -15.73
C ARG A 170 33.97 14.20 -14.92
N ALA A 171 34.90 14.97 -14.35
CA ALA A 171 34.60 16.21 -13.64
C ALA A 171 33.92 17.25 -14.55
N LEU A 172 34.41 17.39 -15.79
CA LEU A 172 33.80 18.27 -16.78
C LEU A 172 32.37 17.83 -17.14
N GLN A 173 32.15 16.54 -17.37
CA GLN A 173 30.82 15.99 -17.67
C GLN A 173 29.85 16.12 -16.50
N ALA A 174 30.30 15.86 -15.27
CA ALA A 174 29.49 16.08 -14.07
C ALA A 174 29.13 17.57 -13.90
N GLY A 175 30.10 18.48 -14.12
CA GLY A 175 29.86 19.92 -14.11
C GLY A 175 28.82 20.37 -15.15
N GLN A 176 28.88 19.84 -16.38
CA GLN A 176 27.86 20.10 -17.41
C GLN A 176 26.47 19.60 -16.99
N ARG A 177 26.39 18.40 -16.41
CA ARG A 177 25.12 17.86 -15.90
C ARG A 177 24.53 18.72 -14.79
N ILE A 178 25.35 19.18 -13.84
CA ILE A 178 24.93 20.09 -12.77
C ILE A 178 24.45 21.43 -13.36
N GLN A 179 25.12 21.97 -14.39
CA GLN A 179 24.66 23.18 -15.08
C GLN A 179 23.29 22.97 -15.76
N HIS A 180 23.08 21.83 -16.41
CA HIS A 180 21.77 21.49 -16.96
C HIS A 180 20.71 21.42 -15.87
N LEU A 181 20.97 20.71 -14.75
CA LEU A 181 20.05 20.68 -13.61
C LEU A 181 19.78 22.08 -13.06
N ARG A 182 20.77 22.95 -12.94
CA ARG A 182 20.57 24.34 -12.49
C ARG A 182 19.63 25.11 -13.42
N ARG A 183 19.77 24.96 -14.74
CA ARG A 183 18.85 25.54 -15.73
C ARG A 183 17.43 24.97 -15.56
N ARG A 184 17.29 23.67 -15.32
CA ARG A 184 15.98 23.03 -15.09
C ARG A 184 15.35 23.44 -13.77
N LEU A 185 16.13 23.59 -12.71
CA LEU A 185 15.69 24.10 -11.42
C LEU A 185 15.04 25.47 -11.60
N GLN A 186 15.71 26.39 -12.29
CA GLN A 186 15.17 27.71 -12.60
C GLN A 186 13.89 27.61 -13.44
N GLN A 187 13.89 26.79 -14.50
CA GLN A 187 12.72 26.59 -15.36
C GLN A 187 11.47 26.14 -14.59
N PHE A 188 11.60 25.18 -13.67
CA PHE A 188 10.47 24.65 -12.90
C PHE A 188 10.04 25.61 -11.79
N ARG A 189 10.99 26.27 -11.13
CA ARG A 189 10.68 27.33 -10.15
C ARG A 189 9.96 28.51 -10.78
N ALA A 190 10.32 28.87 -12.02
CA ALA A 190 9.65 29.94 -12.74
C ALA A 190 8.19 29.60 -13.09
N ALA A 191 7.90 28.30 -13.25
CA ALA A 191 6.55 27.77 -13.37
C ALA A 191 5.81 27.64 -12.02
N GLY A 192 6.43 28.04 -10.90
CA GLY A 192 5.85 27.94 -9.56
C GLY A 192 6.04 26.58 -8.87
N LEU A 193 6.80 25.67 -9.45
CA LEU A 193 6.97 24.31 -8.93
C LEU A 193 8.11 24.27 -7.90
N GLU A 194 7.84 23.65 -6.76
CA GLU A 194 8.88 23.27 -5.81
C GLU A 194 9.72 22.14 -6.42
N VAL A 195 11.04 22.21 -6.28
CA VAL A 195 11.96 21.17 -6.79
C VAL A 195 12.80 20.66 -5.63
N GLY A 196 12.83 19.35 -5.43
CA GLY A 196 13.67 18.71 -4.43
C GLY A 196 14.58 17.64 -5.00
N LEU A 197 15.54 17.22 -4.19
CA LEU A 197 16.51 16.20 -4.52
C LEU A 197 16.43 15.08 -3.50
N ARG A 198 16.32 13.82 -3.96
CA ARG A 198 16.43 12.62 -3.15
C ARG A 198 17.68 11.85 -3.55
N LEU A 199 18.48 11.50 -2.55
CA LEU A 199 19.72 10.76 -2.69
C LEU A 199 19.58 9.38 -2.04
N VAL A 200 19.87 8.32 -2.77
CA VAL A 200 20.02 6.96 -2.25
C VAL A 200 21.50 6.59 -2.38
N PRO A 201 22.37 6.94 -1.42
CA PRO A 201 23.80 6.67 -1.53
C PRO A 201 24.13 5.18 -1.59
N PRO A 202 25.23 4.81 -2.26
CA PRO A 202 25.87 3.52 -1.99
C PRO A 202 26.38 3.49 -0.54
N LEU A 203 26.45 2.29 0.04
CA LEU A 203 26.89 2.11 1.43
C LEU A 203 28.32 2.64 1.62
N GLY A 204 28.53 3.55 2.58
CA GLY A 204 29.87 4.01 3.00
C GLY A 204 30.39 5.32 2.39
N GLU A 205 29.58 6.09 1.64
CA GLU A 205 30.02 7.36 1.06
C GLU A 205 29.96 8.60 2.01
N SER A 206 30.74 9.62 1.65
CA SER A 206 31.10 10.76 2.52
C SER A 206 30.10 11.93 2.49
N PRO A 207 29.77 12.56 3.64
CA PRO A 207 28.82 13.68 3.76
C PRO A 207 29.17 14.95 2.98
N PHE A 208 30.48 15.16 2.71
CA PHE A 208 30.98 16.39 2.09
C PHE A 208 30.44 16.61 0.68
N LEU A 209 30.13 15.54 -0.05
CA LEU A 209 29.62 15.63 -1.41
C LEU A 209 28.18 16.19 -1.44
N ILE A 210 27.36 15.91 -0.44
CA ILE A 210 25.97 16.41 -0.36
C ILE A 210 25.93 17.92 -0.09
N GLN A 211 26.85 18.41 0.75
CA GLN A 211 26.93 19.85 1.04
C GLN A 211 27.31 20.65 -0.21
N GLY A 212 28.16 20.10 -1.09
CA GLY A 212 28.49 20.69 -2.38
C GLY A 212 27.26 20.86 -3.28
N TRP A 213 26.42 19.82 -3.37
CA TRP A 213 25.18 19.87 -4.16
C TRP A 213 24.20 20.94 -3.70
N LEU A 214 24.05 21.12 -2.38
CA LEU A 214 23.24 22.20 -1.82
C LEU A 214 23.78 23.58 -2.22
N GLN A 215 25.10 23.76 -2.34
CA GLN A 215 25.70 25.00 -2.84
C GLN A 215 25.52 25.17 -4.35
N ASP A 216 25.63 24.09 -5.12
CA ASP A 216 25.57 24.11 -6.58
C ASP A 216 24.16 24.23 -7.15
N LEU A 217 23.14 23.89 -6.38
CA LEU A 217 21.72 23.97 -6.74
C LEU A 217 20.96 24.94 -5.81
N PRO A 218 21.31 26.24 -5.84
CA PRO A 218 20.64 27.23 -5.00
C PRO A 218 19.16 27.34 -5.37
N GLY A 219 18.28 27.10 -4.39
CA GLY A 219 16.83 27.17 -4.58
C GLY A 219 16.10 25.82 -4.59
N LEU A 220 16.77 24.71 -4.25
CA LEU A 220 16.07 23.49 -3.88
C LEU A 220 15.08 23.76 -2.75
N SER A 221 13.88 23.20 -2.84
CA SER A 221 12.83 23.33 -1.83
C SER A 221 12.93 22.26 -0.75
N PHE A 222 13.47 21.09 -1.09
CA PHE A 222 13.71 20.01 -0.12
C PHE A 222 14.86 19.09 -0.55
N LEU A 223 15.49 18.46 0.45
CA LEU A 223 16.52 17.43 0.29
C LEU A 223 16.09 16.18 1.08
N GLY A 224 16.11 15.03 0.42
CA GLY A 224 15.87 13.74 1.05
C GLY A 224 17.03 12.78 0.88
N ILE A 225 17.21 11.91 1.87
CA ILE A 225 18.25 10.89 1.87
C ILE A 225 17.66 9.55 2.32
N ASP A 226 17.80 8.53 1.48
CA ASP A 226 17.32 7.17 1.74
C ASP A 226 18.51 6.27 2.12
N GLY A 227 18.53 5.76 3.36
CA GLY A 227 19.46 4.71 3.75
C GLY A 227 20.93 5.14 3.95
N TRP A 228 21.14 6.34 4.47
CA TRP A 228 22.43 6.80 5.03
C TRP A 228 22.85 5.89 6.23
N PRO A 229 24.14 5.79 6.62
CA PRO A 229 24.68 4.73 7.49
C PRO A 229 23.98 4.70 8.85
N ASP A 230 24.09 3.55 9.52
CA ASP A 230 23.37 3.26 10.76
C ASP A 230 23.46 4.46 11.72
N PRO A 231 22.35 5.17 11.96
CA PRO A 231 22.37 6.35 12.83
C PRO A 231 22.71 6.02 14.29
N LYS A 232 22.94 4.73 14.59
CA LYS A 232 23.48 4.24 15.87
C LYS A 232 24.96 4.59 16.04
N GLU A 233 25.68 4.85 14.95
CA GLU A 233 27.07 5.26 15.01
C GLU A 233 27.19 6.79 15.21
N ALA A 234 28.12 7.22 16.06
CA ALA A 234 28.36 8.64 16.36
C ALA A 234 28.63 9.47 15.09
N ALA A 235 29.39 8.92 14.14
CA ALA A 235 29.67 9.54 12.85
C ALA A 235 28.40 9.78 12.01
N GLY A 236 27.40 8.89 12.08
CA GLY A 236 26.11 9.07 11.42
C GLY A 236 25.28 10.21 12.02
N GLN A 237 25.38 10.42 13.34
CA GLN A 237 24.66 11.50 14.03
C GLN A 237 25.26 12.88 13.74
N GLU A 238 26.59 13.01 13.82
CA GLU A 238 27.29 14.26 13.48
C GLU A 238 27.04 14.67 12.04
N THR A 239 27.07 13.69 11.13
CA THR A 239 26.73 13.88 9.72
C THR A 239 25.32 14.43 9.54
N MET A 240 24.33 13.82 10.19
CA MET A 240 22.95 14.26 10.07
C MET A 240 22.77 15.67 10.64
N ALA A 241 23.38 15.98 11.77
CA ALA A 241 23.34 17.31 12.36
C ALA A 241 23.92 18.38 11.41
N ALA A 242 25.08 18.12 10.80
CA ALA A 242 25.71 19.03 9.84
C ALA A 242 24.86 19.24 8.58
N LEU A 243 24.16 18.19 8.13
CA LEU A 243 23.24 18.28 7.00
C LEU A 243 21.99 19.10 7.34
N LEU A 244 21.37 18.84 8.49
CA LEU A 244 20.20 19.60 8.97
C LEU A 244 20.55 21.08 9.13
N GLN A 245 21.72 21.39 9.70
CA GLN A 245 22.21 22.77 9.79
C GLN A 245 22.42 23.40 8.41
N SER A 246 22.90 22.64 7.42
CA SER A 246 23.06 23.14 6.05
C SER A 246 21.72 23.40 5.36
N CYS A 247 20.75 22.49 5.55
CA CYS A 247 19.37 22.68 5.09
C CYS A 247 18.74 23.92 5.72
N GLN A 248 18.90 24.09 7.03
CA GLN A 248 18.41 25.26 7.77
C GLN A 248 19.02 26.56 7.26
N ARG A 249 20.35 26.61 7.05
CA ARG A 249 21.05 27.80 6.51
C ARG A 249 20.55 28.20 5.13
N GLN A 250 20.12 27.24 4.33
CA GLN A 250 19.64 27.46 2.97
C GLN A 250 18.11 27.53 2.84
N GLY A 251 17.36 27.37 3.93
CA GLY A 251 15.90 27.34 3.91
C GLY A 251 15.30 26.13 3.18
N VAL A 252 16.07 25.03 3.09
CA VAL A 252 15.67 23.78 2.41
C VAL A 252 14.98 22.86 3.42
N ALA A 253 13.82 22.31 3.09
CA ALA A 253 13.15 21.34 3.94
C ALA A 253 13.90 19.99 3.92
N TYR A 254 14.00 19.32 5.06
CA TYR A 254 14.58 17.98 5.12
C TYR A 254 13.49 16.92 4.98
N CYS A 255 13.69 15.95 4.09
CA CYS A 255 12.76 14.86 3.81
C CYS A 255 13.37 13.53 4.21
N LEU A 256 12.72 12.81 5.12
CA LEU A 256 13.19 11.52 5.60
C LEU A 256 12.31 10.39 5.07
N HIS A 257 12.95 9.35 4.56
CA HIS A 257 12.30 8.08 4.23
C HIS A 257 12.58 7.05 5.33
N PRO A 258 11.58 6.71 6.16
CA PRO A 258 11.85 6.13 7.46
C PRO A 258 11.85 4.60 7.48
N SER A 259 12.19 3.92 6.37
CA SER A 259 11.97 2.48 6.21
C SER A 259 12.58 1.62 7.33
N ASP A 260 13.56 2.13 8.09
CA ASP A 260 14.25 1.39 9.15
C ASP A 260 14.69 2.26 10.37
N LEU A 261 14.00 3.38 10.65
CA LEU A 261 14.50 4.37 11.63
C LEU A 261 13.77 4.38 12.99
N GLU A 262 14.56 4.48 14.07
CA GLU A 262 14.07 4.65 15.44
C GLU A 262 13.31 5.98 15.62
N THR A 263 12.10 5.89 16.18
CA THR A 263 11.20 7.03 16.38
C THR A 263 11.76 8.12 17.29
N SER A 264 12.60 7.78 18.26
CA SER A 264 13.31 8.73 19.13
C SER A 264 14.25 9.67 18.37
N ARG A 265 14.87 9.19 17.28
CA ARG A 265 15.85 9.98 16.50
C ARG A 265 15.20 10.89 15.50
N VAL A 266 14.16 10.40 14.83
CA VAL A 266 13.33 11.23 13.95
C VAL A 266 12.75 12.41 14.72
N ARG A 267 12.34 12.19 15.99
CA ARG A 267 11.93 13.28 16.90
C ARG A 267 13.05 14.31 17.12
N ALA A 268 14.26 13.87 17.46
CA ALA A 268 15.40 14.76 17.68
C ALA A 268 15.71 15.59 16.43
N TRP A 269 15.73 14.97 15.25
CA TRP A 269 15.97 15.65 13.98
C TRP A 269 14.86 16.62 13.58
N ALA A 270 13.59 16.26 13.84
CA ALA A 270 12.47 17.16 13.62
C ALA A 270 12.55 18.42 14.51
N GLY A 271 13.05 18.30 15.74
CA GLY A 271 13.32 19.45 16.61
C GLY A 271 14.40 20.39 16.06
N SER A 272 15.33 19.89 15.25
CA SER A 272 16.42 20.67 14.64
C SER A 272 16.14 21.17 13.22
N SER A 273 14.96 20.89 12.66
CA SER A 273 14.57 21.32 11.31
C SER A 273 13.39 22.29 11.35
N VAL A 274 13.50 23.39 10.60
CA VAL A 274 12.39 24.35 10.40
C VAL A 274 11.23 23.74 9.60
N ASP A 275 11.52 22.69 8.85
CA ASP A 275 10.57 22.00 7.98
C ASP A 275 10.98 20.54 7.76
N PHE A 276 10.29 19.63 8.45
CA PHE A 276 10.57 18.20 8.44
C PHE A 276 9.46 17.43 7.74
N ARG A 277 9.81 16.71 6.67
CA ARG A 277 8.90 15.88 5.86
C ARG A 277 9.19 14.40 6.11
N LEU A 278 8.14 13.60 6.26
CA LEU A 278 8.20 12.14 6.31
C LEU A 278 7.48 11.56 5.11
N GLN A 279 8.18 10.75 4.32
CA GLN A 279 7.62 10.09 3.14
C GLN A 279 7.44 8.60 3.40
N ILE A 280 6.19 8.11 3.35
CA ILE A 280 5.79 6.73 3.67
C ILE A 280 5.23 6.08 2.40
N ASP A 281 5.64 4.86 2.11
CA ASP A 281 5.04 4.09 1.01
C ASP A 281 3.56 3.82 1.27
N PHE A 282 2.70 4.15 0.31
CA PHE A 282 1.25 4.03 0.47
C PHE A 282 0.76 2.57 0.50
N ALA A 283 1.32 1.69 -0.32
CA ALA A 283 0.90 0.30 -0.40
C ALA A 283 2.11 -0.63 -0.69
N ASP A 284 3.12 -0.55 0.19
CA ASP A 284 4.28 -1.44 0.16
C ASP A 284 5.07 -1.45 -1.16
N GLY A 285 5.12 -0.31 -1.86
CA GLY A 285 5.81 -0.25 -3.15
C GLY A 285 5.03 -0.85 -4.32
N SER A 286 3.75 -1.22 -4.15
CA SER A 286 2.86 -1.64 -5.23
C SER A 286 1.61 -0.76 -5.30
N LEU A 287 1.15 -0.36 -6.49
CA LEU A 287 -0.17 0.29 -6.65
C LEU A 287 -1.34 -0.70 -6.56
N GLY A 288 -1.09 -1.86 -5.97
CA GLY A 288 -2.03 -2.95 -5.91
C GLY A 288 -3.24 -2.62 -5.04
N LEU A 289 -3.25 -1.65 -4.13
CA LEU A 289 -4.41 -1.37 -3.28
C LEU A 289 -4.84 0.11 -3.39
N PRO A 290 -6.15 0.42 -3.44
CA PRO A 290 -6.65 1.80 -3.39
C PRO A 290 -6.76 2.33 -1.95
N PHE A 291 -6.02 1.74 -1.01
CA PHE A 291 -6.00 2.06 0.40
C PHE A 291 -4.65 1.64 0.99
N PRO A 292 -4.21 2.24 2.11
CA PRO A 292 -2.93 1.92 2.68
C PRO A 292 -2.86 0.46 3.10
N SER A 293 -1.73 -0.21 2.81
CA SER A 293 -1.52 -1.56 3.31
C SER A 293 -1.40 -1.54 4.84
N ALA A 294 -1.41 -2.72 5.45
CA ALA A 294 -1.31 -2.79 6.89
C ALA A 294 0.02 -2.30 7.44
N SER A 295 1.13 -2.60 6.76
CA SER A 295 2.46 -2.06 7.06
C SER A 295 2.51 -0.55 6.84
N SER A 296 1.92 -0.02 5.78
CA SER A 296 1.79 1.43 5.57
C SER A 296 0.98 2.11 6.68
N SER A 297 -0.12 1.48 7.10
CA SER A 297 -0.95 1.93 8.23
C SER A 297 -0.21 1.82 9.56
N PHE A 298 0.61 0.79 9.73
CA PHE A 298 1.48 0.59 10.89
C PHE A 298 2.52 1.70 10.98
N TRP A 299 3.27 1.97 9.90
CA TRP A 299 4.26 3.04 9.86
C TRP A 299 3.60 4.38 10.13
N TRP A 300 2.48 4.65 9.47
CA TRP A 300 1.70 5.86 9.70
C TRP A 300 1.28 6.03 11.17
N GLY A 301 0.63 5.01 11.76
CA GLY A 301 0.20 5.07 13.16
C GLY A 301 1.37 5.24 14.12
N ARG A 302 2.49 4.54 13.86
CA ARG A 302 3.72 4.66 14.66
C ARG A 302 4.25 6.08 14.67
N TRP A 303 4.27 6.75 13.52
CA TRP A 303 4.70 8.14 13.46
C TRP A 303 3.72 9.01 14.25
N MET A 304 2.42 8.94 13.98
CA MET A 304 1.40 9.76 14.66
C MET A 304 1.46 9.65 16.19
N ALA A 305 1.82 8.48 16.73
CA ALA A 305 1.95 8.25 18.17
C ALA A 305 3.16 8.96 18.83
N THR A 306 4.13 9.47 18.06
CA THR A 306 5.42 9.97 18.57
C THR A 306 5.49 11.48 18.77
N ALA A 307 4.41 12.24 18.58
CA ALA A 307 4.45 13.71 18.65
C ALA A 307 4.53 14.32 20.07
N ALA A 308 4.42 13.51 21.12
CA ALA A 308 4.09 13.95 22.48
C ALA A 308 5.18 14.70 23.27
N GLU A 309 6.47 14.51 22.95
CA GLU A 309 7.58 14.90 23.86
C GLU A 309 8.65 15.79 23.22
N ALA A 310 8.48 16.18 21.96
CA ALA A 310 9.42 17.09 21.31
C ALA A 310 8.96 18.54 21.52
N THR A 311 9.90 19.48 21.59
CA THR A 311 9.64 20.89 21.29
C THR A 311 9.96 21.09 19.81
N PRO A 312 9.04 20.79 18.88
CA PRO A 312 9.36 20.94 17.46
C PRO A 312 9.59 22.40 17.13
N ALA A 313 10.52 22.66 16.22
CA ALA A 313 10.72 24.01 15.69
C ALA A 313 9.46 24.56 15.00
N ARG A 314 8.61 23.66 14.48
CA ARG A 314 7.33 23.98 13.84
C ARG A 314 6.31 22.86 14.01
N LEU A 315 5.06 23.23 14.30
CA LEU A 315 3.91 22.32 14.25
C LEU A 315 3.16 22.45 12.92
N TRP A 316 2.70 21.32 12.41
CA TRP A 316 1.91 21.23 11.20
C TRP A 316 0.46 20.92 11.56
N PRO A 317 -0.50 21.71 11.07
CA PRO A 317 -1.90 21.51 11.41
C PRO A 317 -2.38 20.16 10.88
N GLY A 318 -3.11 19.42 11.71
CA GLY A 318 -3.77 18.20 11.28
C GLY A 318 -4.93 18.51 10.34
N ARG A 319 -5.24 17.57 9.44
CA ARG A 319 -6.34 17.75 8.51
C ARG A 319 -7.69 17.79 9.22
N PRO A 320 -8.63 18.63 8.76
CA PRO A 320 -10.03 18.48 9.14
C PRO A 320 -10.59 17.15 8.60
N SER A 321 -11.37 16.44 9.41
CA SER A 321 -12.27 15.35 9.00
C SER A 321 -13.72 15.84 9.02
N SER A 322 -14.68 14.99 8.65
CA SER A 322 -16.10 15.33 8.57
C SER A 322 -16.72 15.78 9.91
N THR A 323 -16.12 15.40 11.05
CA THR A 323 -16.66 15.70 12.39
C THR A 323 -15.65 16.37 13.33
N GLN A 324 -14.34 16.18 13.13
CA GLN A 324 -13.27 16.73 13.98
C GLN A 324 -11.97 16.95 13.18
N ALA A 325 -11.03 17.76 13.66
CA ALA A 325 -9.70 17.85 13.04
C ALA A 325 -8.71 16.87 13.69
N TRP A 326 -7.72 16.43 12.91
CA TRP A 326 -6.55 15.74 13.46
C TRP A 326 -5.71 16.71 14.32
N PRO A 327 -5.03 16.23 15.36
CA PRO A 327 -4.07 17.03 16.11
C PRO A 327 -2.89 17.47 15.24
N SER A 328 -2.28 18.58 15.63
CA SER A 328 -1.05 19.06 14.97
C SER A 328 0.13 18.13 15.24
N GLN A 329 1.08 18.02 14.31
CA GLN A 329 2.23 17.10 14.40
C GLN A 329 3.56 17.84 14.12
N PRO A 330 4.70 17.33 14.62
CA PRO A 330 6.01 17.95 14.41
C PRO A 330 6.58 17.75 12.99
N TYR A 331 5.91 17.00 12.13
CA TYR A 331 6.32 16.75 10.76
C TYR A 331 5.13 16.73 9.80
N ARG A 332 5.41 16.97 8.52
CA ARG A 332 4.46 16.76 7.43
C ARG A 332 4.57 15.35 6.90
N LEU A 333 3.44 14.67 6.78
CA LEU A 333 3.37 13.36 6.15
C LEU A 333 3.14 13.48 4.63
N PHE A 334 3.82 12.62 3.87
CA PHE A 334 3.70 12.48 2.44
C PHE A 334 3.57 11.01 2.07
N TRP A 335 2.64 10.68 1.17
CA TRP A 335 2.53 9.34 0.61
C TRP A 335 3.43 9.19 -0.61
N ARG A 336 4.32 8.19 -0.62
CA ARG A 336 4.99 7.74 -1.83
C ARG A 336 4.10 6.74 -2.54
N VAL A 337 3.70 7.08 -3.75
CA VAL A 337 2.75 6.32 -4.55
C VAL A 337 3.49 5.70 -5.73
N PRO A 338 3.78 4.39 -5.69
CA PRO A 338 4.50 3.71 -6.76
C PRO A 338 3.61 3.64 -8.02
N VAL A 339 3.77 4.56 -8.97
CA VAL A 339 3.00 4.59 -10.23
C VAL A 339 3.71 3.77 -11.30
N GLY A 340 3.67 2.47 -11.08
CA GLY A 340 4.29 1.47 -11.93
C GLY A 340 3.88 0.07 -11.51
N GLY A 341 3.46 -0.15 -10.27
CA GLY A 341 2.94 -1.46 -9.84
C GLY A 341 1.77 -1.94 -10.70
N SER A 342 2.05 -2.97 -11.49
CA SER A 342 1.16 -3.78 -12.37
C SER A 342 0.09 -3.03 -13.17
N PRO A 343 0.22 -2.90 -14.51
CA PRO A 343 1.24 -3.39 -15.44
C PRO A 343 2.29 -2.32 -15.77
N ARG A 344 3.58 -2.53 -15.40
CA ARG A 344 4.65 -1.52 -15.59
C ARG A 344 4.82 -1.07 -17.03
N ARG A 345 4.43 -1.92 -18.00
CA ARG A 345 4.63 -1.74 -19.45
C ARG A 345 3.35 -1.43 -20.23
N LEU A 346 2.17 -1.48 -19.62
CA LEU A 346 0.91 -1.13 -20.29
C LEU A 346 0.30 0.13 -19.65
N PRO A 347 -0.27 1.06 -20.44
CA PRO A 347 -1.07 2.14 -19.87
C PRO A 347 -2.27 1.56 -19.12
N ALA A 348 -2.50 2.06 -17.90
CA ALA A 348 -3.58 1.62 -17.04
C ALA A 348 -4.18 2.82 -16.30
N VAL A 349 -5.47 3.09 -16.56
CA VAL A 349 -6.18 4.23 -16.00
C VAL A 349 -7.53 3.79 -15.45
N HIS A 350 -7.70 3.86 -14.13
CA HIS A 350 -8.96 3.61 -13.45
C HIS A 350 -9.27 4.76 -12.46
N PRO A 351 -10.09 5.75 -12.85
CA PRO A 351 -10.29 6.97 -12.06
C PRO A 351 -10.86 6.73 -10.69
N ASN A 352 -11.83 5.81 -10.56
CA ASN A 352 -12.42 5.51 -9.27
C ASN A 352 -11.39 4.89 -8.31
N TRP A 353 -10.40 4.16 -8.83
CA TRP A 353 -9.34 3.56 -8.02
C TRP A 353 -8.40 4.62 -7.47
N ILE A 354 -7.95 5.52 -8.36
CA ILE A 354 -7.07 6.62 -8.00
C ILE A 354 -7.78 7.56 -7.03
N ARG A 355 -9.08 7.82 -7.24
CA ARG A 355 -9.91 8.63 -6.34
C ARG A 355 -9.98 8.00 -4.95
N GLN A 356 -10.29 6.70 -4.86
CA GLN A 356 -10.34 5.97 -3.59
C GLN A 356 -8.97 6.00 -2.88
N ALA A 357 -7.88 5.79 -3.62
CA ALA A 357 -6.52 5.89 -3.10
C ALA A 357 -6.28 7.27 -2.47
N ILE A 358 -6.54 8.34 -3.20
CA ILE A 358 -6.35 9.73 -2.74
C ILE A 358 -7.24 10.05 -1.54
N GLN A 359 -8.49 9.61 -1.54
CA GLN A 359 -9.39 9.82 -0.40
C GLN A 359 -8.88 9.11 0.86
N SER A 360 -8.36 7.89 0.73
CA SER A 360 -7.81 7.15 1.86
C SER A 360 -6.48 7.70 2.40
N MET A 361 -5.77 8.51 1.61
CA MET A 361 -4.52 9.18 1.99
C MET A 361 -4.74 10.40 2.91
N ALA A 362 -5.96 10.93 3.02
CA ALA A 362 -6.27 12.14 3.78
C ALA A 362 -6.36 11.90 5.30
N VAL A 363 -5.23 11.49 5.91
CA VAL A 363 -5.13 11.13 7.33
C VAL A 363 -4.01 11.91 8.04
N GLY A 364 -4.19 12.22 9.33
CA GLY A 364 -3.18 12.91 10.14
C GLY A 364 -2.80 14.30 9.60
N THR A 365 -1.49 14.57 9.54
CA THR A 365 -0.90 15.75 8.87
C THR A 365 -0.50 15.46 7.43
N CYS A 366 -1.09 14.44 6.78
CA CYS A 366 -0.79 14.15 5.39
C CYS A 366 -1.11 15.36 4.53
N SER A 367 -0.08 16.02 4.01
CA SER A 367 -0.23 17.26 3.25
C SER A 367 -0.05 17.02 1.75
N GLY A 368 0.44 15.83 1.37
CA GLY A 368 0.72 15.53 -0.01
C GLY A 368 1.00 14.09 -0.37
N LEU A 369 1.25 13.88 -1.65
CA LEU A 369 1.72 12.63 -2.23
C LEU A 369 2.86 12.91 -3.22
N VAL A 370 3.70 11.91 -3.46
CA VAL A 370 4.67 11.90 -4.56
C VAL A 370 4.47 10.63 -5.37
N LEU A 371 4.17 10.82 -6.65
CA LEU A 371 4.15 9.74 -7.62
C LEU A 371 5.57 9.26 -7.93
N ASN A 372 5.83 7.97 -7.75
CA ASN A 372 7.11 7.35 -7.99
C ASN A 372 7.01 6.25 -9.06
N PRO A 373 7.30 6.53 -10.34
CA PRO A 373 7.26 5.53 -11.41
C PRO A 373 8.41 4.50 -11.37
N GLY A 374 9.44 4.75 -10.55
CA GLY A 374 10.71 4.04 -10.64
C GLY A 374 11.58 4.50 -11.82
N PRO A 375 12.81 3.97 -11.96
CA PRO A 375 13.72 4.28 -13.05
C PRO A 375 13.17 3.91 -14.45
N PRO A 376 13.47 4.70 -15.50
CA PRO A 376 13.02 4.52 -16.88
C PRO A 376 13.24 3.13 -17.50
N ARG A 377 14.31 2.41 -17.08
CA ARG A 377 14.55 1.02 -17.53
C ARG A 377 13.39 0.08 -17.18
N TRP A 378 12.62 0.40 -16.14
CA TRP A 378 11.47 -0.39 -15.70
C TRP A 378 10.18 -0.09 -16.49
N THR A 379 10.17 0.95 -17.32
CA THR A 379 8.98 1.46 -18.03
C THR A 379 9.08 1.34 -19.57
N GLN A 380 10.18 0.81 -20.11
CA GLN A 380 10.34 0.52 -21.54
C GLN A 380 9.28 -0.49 -22.03
N ALA A 381 8.54 -0.10 -23.08
CA ALA A 381 7.62 -0.96 -23.80
C ALA A 381 8.16 -1.20 -25.22
N GLY A 382 8.23 -2.46 -25.64
CA GLY A 382 8.38 -2.84 -27.05
C GLY A 382 9.80 -2.85 -27.63
N ALA A 383 9.91 -3.47 -28.81
CA ALA A 383 11.14 -3.66 -29.59
C ALA A 383 11.63 -2.39 -30.32
N ASP A 384 10.80 -1.34 -30.38
CA ASP A 384 11.00 -0.15 -31.22
C ASP A 384 11.42 1.11 -30.42
N GLY A 385 11.77 0.98 -29.14
CA GLY A 385 12.27 2.10 -28.34
C GLY A 385 11.23 3.17 -27.99
N GLU A 386 9.99 2.79 -27.62
CA GLU A 386 8.99 3.76 -27.15
C GLU A 386 9.48 4.54 -25.91
N SER A 387 9.01 5.78 -25.76
CA SER A 387 9.49 6.70 -24.71
C SER A 387 9.35 6.09 -23.32
N PRO A 388 10.45 5.91 -22.56
CA PRO A 388 10.41 5.22 -21.27
C PRO A 388 9.77 6.07 -20.17
N TRP A 389 9.40 7.32 -20.45
CA TRP A 389 8.98 8.26 -19.41
C TRP A 389 7.47 8.21 -19.17
N PHE A 390 7.08 7.98 -17.92
CA PHE A 390 5.69 7.79 -17.50
C PHE A 390 4.75 8.91 -17.99
N HIS A 391 5.13 10.18 -17.85
CA HIS A 391 4.31 11.32 -18.29
C HIS A 391 4.12 11.42 -19.82
N ARG A 392 4.99 10.80 -20.63
CA ARG A 392 4.86 10.72 -22.10
C ARG A 392 4.10 9.48 -22.54
N ARG A 393 4.33 8.35 -21.85
CA ARG A 393 3.69 7.06 -22.14
C ARG A 393 2.24 7.00 -21.67
N ASP A 394 1.96 7.46 -20.45
CA ASP A 394 0.64 7.45 -19.81
C ASP A 394 0.26 8.85 -19.28
N PRO A 395 0.10 9.84 -20.18
CA PRO A 395 -0.24 11.21 -19.81
C PRO A 395 -1.61 11.31 -19.12
N ALA A 396 -2.55 10.42 -19.45
CA ALA A 396 -3.89 10.42 -18.85
C ALA A 396 -3.84 9.99 -17.38
N SER A 397 -3.16 8.89 -17.05
CA SER A 397 -2.94 8.49 -15.64
C SER A 397 -2.14 9.55 -14.89
N PHE A 398 -1.07 10.06 -15.51
CA PHE A 398 -0.25 11.12 -14.93
C PHE A 398 -1.07 12.36 -14.56
N ALA A 399 -1.86 12.90 -15.49
CA ALA A 399 -2.71 14.06 -15.20
C ALA A 399 -3.76 13.76 -14.12
N LEU A 400 -4.36 12.57 -14.18
CA LEU A 400 -5.46 12.17 -13.31
C LEU A 400 -5.07 12.10 -11.82
N TRP A 401 -3.88 11.59 -11.50
CA TRP A 401 -3.37 11.54 -10.13
C TRP A 401 -3.28 12.93 -9.51
N GLY A 402 -2.63 13.88 -10.20
CA GLY A 402 -2.52 15.25 -9.71
C GLY A 402 -3.88 15.95 -9.64
N ARG A 403 -4.77 15.70 -10.62
CA ARG A 403 -6.12 16.27 -10.67
C ARG A 403 -6.99 15.83 -9.52
N LEU A 404 -7.06 14.52 -9.27
CA LEU A 404 -7.84 13.99 -8.15
C LEU A 404 -7.21 14.39 -6.80
N ALA A 405 -5.89 14.55 -6.73
CA ALA A 405 -5.22 15.04 -5.53
C ALA A 405 -5.50 16.52 -5.27
N PHE A 406 -5.85 17.29 -6.31
CA PHE A 406 -6.35 18.65 -6.18
C PHE A 406 -7.86 18.68 -5.89
N GLN A 407 -8.66 17.89 -6.62
CA GLN A 407 -10.12 17.87 -6.58
C GLN A 407 -10.63 16.42 -6.71
N PRO A 408 -10.98 15.74 -5.60
CA PRO A 408 -11.41 14.34 -5.64
C PRO A 408 -12.70 14.08 -6.42
N ASP A 409 -13.60 15.06 -6.53
CA ASP A 409 -14.84 15.02 -7.31
C ASP A 409 -14.63 15.28 -8.81
N PHE A 410 -13.38 15.47 -9.27
CA PHE A 410 -13.07 15.70 -10.67
C PHE A 410 -13.52 14.56 -11.58
N GLU A 411 -14.11 14.91 -12.73
CA GLU A 411 -14.59 13.99 -13.75
C GLU A 411 -13.50 13.64 -14.77
N PHE A 412 -13.35 12.36 -15.06
CA PHE A 412 -12.25 11.86 -15.89
C PHE A 412 -12.48 11.95 -17.39
N GLU A 413 -13.70 11.72 -17.87
CA GLU A 413 -13.98 11.64 -19.31
C GLU A 413 -13.50 12.88 -20.09
N PRO A 414 -13.62 14.12 -19.56
CA PRO A 414 -13.03 15.29 -20.23
C PRO A 414 -11.50 15.26 -20.39
N VAL A 415 -10.77 14.59 -19.49
CA VAL A 415 -9.31 14.40 -19.63
C VAL A 415 -9.01 13.40 -20.73
N LEU A 416 -9.77 12.31 -20.83
CA LEU A 416 -9.59 11.35 -21.92
C LEU A 416 -9.89 11.99 -23.26
N ASP A 417 -11.01 12.69 -23.38
CA ASP A 417 -11.43 13.33 -24.63
C ASP A 417 -10.40 14.35 -25.13
N ARG A 418 -9.78 15.12 -24.23
CA ARG A 418 -8.70 16.05 -24.62
C ARG A 418 -7.37 15.36 -24.92
N THR A 419 -7.05 14.29 -24.19
CA THR A 419 -5.75 13.62 -24.30
C THR A 419 -5.69 12.69 -25.50
N LEU A 420 -6.81 12.06 -25.84
CA LEU A 420 -6.90 10.97 -26.80
C LEU A 420 -7.94 11.24 -27.92
N GLY A 421 -8.80 12.25 -27.77
CA GLY A 421 -9.84 12.62 -28.75
C GLY A 421 -11.21 11.98 -28.49
N GLN A 422 -12.28 12.55 -29.08
CA GLN A 422 -13.66 12.07 -28.91
C GLN A 422 -13.91 10.62 -29.40
N ALA A 423 -13.03 10.09 -30.26
CA ALA A 423 -13.11 8.72 -30.75
C ALA A 423 -12.86 7.65 -29.65
N VAL A 424 -12.42 8.06 -28.46
CA VAL A 424 -12.01 7.17 -27.36
C VAL A 424 -13.14 6.81 -26.41
N ALA A 425 -14.22 7.59 -26.35
CA ALA A 425 -15.31 7.38 -25.42
C ALA A 425 -15.85 5.92 -25.38
N PRO A 426 -15.98 5.19 -26.52
CA PRO A 426 -16.39 3.77 -26.50
C PRO A 426 -15.39 2.83 -25.82
N TRP A 427 -14.11 3.20 -25.77
CA TRP A 427 -12.99 2.40 -25.25
C TRP A 427 -12.63 2.75 -23.81
N SER A 428 -12.99 3.95 -23.34
CA SER A 428 -12.81 4.40 -21.95
C SER A 428 -13.28 3.34 -20.95
N SER A 429 -14.51 2.83 -21.12
CA SER A 429 -15.07 1.79 -20.23
C SER A 429 -14.28 0.48 -20.24
N ALA A 430 -13.69 0.10 -21.38
CA ALA A 430 -12.94 -1.15 -21.51
C ALA A 430 -11.51 -1.02 -21.01
N LEU A 431 -10.88 0.14 -21.22
CA LEU A 431 -9.60 0.48 -20.62
C LEU A 431 -9.72 0.52 -19.10
N GLN A 432 -10.74 1.19 -18.57
CA GLN A 432 -11.03 1.22 -17.14
C GLN A 432 -11.25 -0.20 -16.61
N ALA A 433 -12.12 -1.00 -17.24
CA ALA A 433 -12.36 -2.39 -16.82
C ALA A 433 -11.08 -3.25 -16.84
N GLY A 434 -10.26 -3.16 -17.89
CA GLY A 434 -8.98 -3.87 -17.98
C GLY A 434 -7.97 -3.40 -16.93
N SER A 435 -7.90 -2.09 -16.70
CA SER A 435 -7.05 -1.49 -15.66
C SER A 435 -7.46 -1.96 -14.26
N GLN A 436 -8.77 -2.09 -14.02
CA GLN A 436 -9.33 -2.62 -12.79
C GLN A 436 -8.92 -4.09 -12.56
N VAL A 437 -8.93 -4.91 -13.62
CA VAL A 437 -8.42 -6.29 -13.55
C VAL A 437 -6.95 -6.28 -13.11
N ALA A 438 -6.12 -5.44 -13.73
CA ALA A 438 -4.69 -5.40 -13.41
C ALA A 438 -4.40 -4.95 -11.98
N GLN A 439 -5.08 -3.91 -11.53
CA GLN A 439 -4.97 -3.40 -10.18
C GLN A 439 -5.40 -4.45 -9.14
N VAL A 440 -6.52 -5.13 -9.37
CA VAL A 440 -7.01 -6.19 -8.47
C VAL A 440 -6.12 -7.43 -8.50
N ALA A 441 -5.62 -7.81 -9.67
CA ALA A 441 -4.64 -8.88 -9.78
C ALA A 441 -3.34 -8.53 -9.02
N ALA A 442 -2.87 -7.28 -9.09
CA ALA A 442 -1.79 -6.81 -8.24
C ALA A 442 -2.15 -6.82 -6.76
N SER A 443 -3.37 -6.42 -6.38
CA SER A 443 -3.83 -6.47 -5.00
C SER A 443 -3.77 -7.87 -4.43
N VAL A 444 -4.22 -8.87 -5.19
CA VAL A 444 -4.40 -10.23 -4.69
C VAL A 444 -3.11 -11.00 -4.80
N PHE A 445 -2.51 -11.01 -6.00
CA PHE A 445 -1.39 -11.89 -6.29
C PHE A 445 -0.05 -11.26 -5.93
N GLY A 446 0.07 -9.93 -5.98
CA GLY A 446 1.24 -9.19 -5.50
C GLY A 446 1.48 -9.34 -3.99
N LEU A 447 0.52 -9.93 -3.26
CA LEU A 447 0.63 -10.21 -1.83
C LEU A 447 1.33 -11.52 -1.48
N PHE A 448 1.61 -12.39 -2.46
CA PHE A 448 2.33 -13.64 -2.21
C PHE A 448 3.83 -13.48 -2.56
N PRO A 449 4.76 -14.02 -1.75
CA PRO A 449 6.18 -14.08 -2.11
C PRO A 449 6.35 -14.75 -3.48
N GLY A 450 7.15 -14.15 -4.38
CA GLY A 450 7.38 -14.67 -5.75
C GLY A 450 6.66 -13.92 -6.87
N PHE A 451 5.60 -13.16 -6.58
CA PHE A 451 4.84 -12.40 -7.60
C PHE A 451 5.39 -11.01 -7.92
N ARG A 452 6.57 -10.64 -7.38
CA ARG A 452 7.18 -9.31 -7.58
C ARG A 452 7.80 -9.12 -8.97
N GLY A 453 8.11 -10.20 -9.70
CA GLY A 453 8.84 -10.13 -10.96
C GLY A 453 7.98 -10.13 -12.23
N GLU A 454 6.94 -10.97 -12.30
CA GLU A 454 6.22 -11.25 -13.54
C GLU A 454 4.74 -11.56 -13.29
N PHE A 455 3.84 -10.66 -13.72
CA PHE A 455 2.39 -10.94 -13.74
C PHE A 455 2.00 -11.80 -14.94
N THR A 456 2.67 -12.93 -15.13
CA THR A 456 2.39 -13.83 -16.25
C THR A 456 1.34 -14.87 -15.82
N ALA A 457 1.71 -16.00 -15.22
CA ALA A 457 0.76 -17.04 -14.81
C ALA A 457 0.44 -17.01 -13.30
N LEU A 458 -0.72 -17.55 -12.89
CA LEU A 458 -0.95 -17.92 -11.48
C LEU A 458 0.10 -18.96 -11.05
N PRO A 459 0.56 -18.92 -9.78
CA PRO A 459 1.51 -19.89 -9.28
C PRO A 459 0.87 -21.27 -9.17
N GLU A 460 1.69 -22.31 -9.07
CA GLU A 460 1.22 -23.67 -8.83
C GLU A 460 0.36 -23.75 -7.56
N PRO A 461 -0.71 -24.58 -7.54
CA PRO A 461 -1.66 -24.62 -6.42
C PRO A 461 -1.01 -24.88 -5.05
N GLU A 462 0.03 -25.72 -4.99
CA GLU A 462 0.72 -26.06 -3.74
C GLU A 462 1.57 -24.91 -3.20
N SER A 463 2.39 -24.28 -4.07
CA SER A 463 3.17 -23.08 -3.73
C SER A 463 2.26 -21.96 -3.23
N TRP A 464 1.09 -21.85 -3.86
CA TRP A 464 0.13 -20.83 -3.50
C TRP A 464 -0.62 -21.11 -2.21
N LEU A 465 -0.96 -22.38 -1.93
CA LEU A 465 -1.53 -22.80 -0.66
C LEU A 465 -0.57 -22.68 0.52
N ALA A 466 0.74 -22.80 0.27
CA ALA A 466 1.79 -22.72 1.28
C ALA A 466 2.32 -21.29 1.50
N SER A 467 1.96 -20.35 0.63
CA SER A 467 2.42 -18.97 0.73
C SER A 467 1.71 -18.25 1.88
N PRO A 468 2.45 -17.75 2.90
CA PRO A 468 1.81 -17.07 4.02
C PRO A 468 1.12 -15.79 3.53
N PRO A 469 -0.09 -15.47 4.04
CA PRO A 469 -0.79 -14.26 3.66
C PRO A 469 0.03 -13.02 4.04
N ARG A 470 0.13 -12.03 3.15
CA ARG A 470 0.30 -10.64 3.61
C ARG A 470 -1.03 -10.15 4.15
N GLU A 471 -1.01 -9.35 5.22
CA GLU A 471 -2.24 -8.83 5.82
C GLU A 471 -3.07 -8.09 4.77
N ASN A 472 -4.31 -8.52 4.61
CA ASN A 472 -5.24 -7.89 3.68
C ASN A 472 -6.62 -7.73 4.31
N PHE A 473 -7.09 -6.49 4.33
CA PHE A 473 -8.42 -6.11 4.78
C PHE A 473 -9.54 -6.61 3.85
N VAL A 474 -9.26 -6.84 2.57
CA VAL A 474 -10.27 -7.16 1.55
C VAL A 474 -10.21 -8.61 1.09
N PHE A 475 -9.02 -9.15 0.84
CA PHE A 475 -8.86 -10.47 0.24
C PHE A 475 -8.45 -11.52 1.26
N ARG A 476 -9.03 -12.72 1.15
CA ARG A 476 -8.71 -13.89 1.97
C ARG A 476 -7.69 -14.76 1.22
N SER A 477 -6.66 -15.26 1.91
CA SER A 477 -5.74 -16.21 1.29
C SER A 477 -6.41 -17.57 1.05
N PRO A 478 -5.96 -18.35 0.05
CA PRO A 478 -6.45 -19.71 -0.17
C PRO A 478 -6.32 -20.60 1.07
N MET A 479 -5.21 -20.43 1.82
CA MET A 479 -4.99 -21.15 3.07
C MET A 479 -6.08 -20.86 4.10
N MET A 480 -6.36 -19.58 4.32
CA MET A 480 -7.41 -19.15 5.25
C MET A 480 -8.81 -19.55 4.77
N GLU A 481 -9.07 -19.48 3.46
CA GLU A 481 -10.32 -19.91 2.85
C GLU A 481 -10.64 -21.38 3.16
N MET A 482 -9.67 -22.27 2.99
CA MET A 482 -9.84 -23.70 3.32
C MET A 482 -9.93 -23.94 4.82
N ALA A 483 -9.10 -23.27 5.62
CA ALA A 483 -9.13 -23.42 7.07
C ALA A 483 -10.51 -23.06 7.62
N VAL A 484 -11.05 -21.91 7.22
CA VAL A 484 -12.39 -21.41 7.61
C VAL A 484 -13.50 -22.34 7.13
N GLN A 485 -13.40 -22.87 5.91
CA GLN A 485 -14.37 -23.84 5.39
C GLN A 485 -14.37 -25.14 6.22
N ALA A 486 -13.19 -25.63 6.60
CA ALA A 486 -13.04 -26.85 7.38
C ALA A 486 -13.57 -26.72 8.82
N THR A 487 -13.43 -25.54 9.42
CA THR A 487 -13.76 -25.29 10.83
C THR A 487 -15.09 -24.55 11.04
N GLY A 488 -15.79 -24.20 9.95
CA GLY A 488 -17.05 -23.46 10.02
C GLY A 488 -16.91 -22.00 10.45
N GLY A 489 -15.73 -21.40 10.24
CA GLY A 489 -15.48 -19.99 10.57
C GLY A 489 -16.25 -19.02 9.66
N HIS A 490 -16.16 -17.74 10.00
CA HIS A 490 -16.91 -16.65 9.38
C HIS A 490 -16.00 -15.46 9.07
N ASP A 491 -15.74 -15.23 7.79
CA ASP A 491 -14.85 -14.18 7.30
C ASP A 491 -15.51 -13.43 6.14
N GLY A 492 -15.63 -12.10 6.25
CA GLY A 492 -16.25 -11.25 5.24
C GLY A 492 -15.32 -10.82 4.10
N ARG A 493 -14.06 -11.28 4.10
CA ARG A 493 -13.10 -11.07 3.01
C ARG A 493 -13.43 -11.91 1.78
N GLN A 494 -13.01 -11.42 0.62
CA GLN A 494 -13.26 -12.05 -0.67
C GLN A 494 -12.28 -13.19 -0.93
N GLY A 495 -12.82 -14.36 -1.22
CA GLY A 495 -12.06 -15.55 -1.62
C GLY A 495 -11.94 -15.69 -3.14
N MET A 496 -11.45 -16.85 -3.58
CA MET A 496 -11.13 -17.09 -4.98
C MET A 496 -12.33 -17.09 -5.93
N VAL A 497 -13.48 -17.59 -5.45
CA VAL A 497 -14.73 -17.56 -6.21
C VAL A 497 -15.24 -16.14 -6.39
N ASP A 498 -15.06 -15.28 -5.38
CA ASP A 498 -15.43 -13.87 -5.46
C ASP A 498 -14.57 -13.11 -6.47
N LEU A 499 -13.26 -13.37 -6.48
CA LEU A 499 -12.33 -12.83 -7.46
C LEU A 499 -12.67 -13.27 -8.90
N ALA A 500 -12.96 -14.55 -9.11
CA ALA A 500 -13.41 -15.02 -10.41
C ALA A 500 -14.72 -14.36 -10.88
N ARG A 501 -15.63 -14.08 -9.94
CA ARG A 501 -16.86 -13.34 -10.22
C ARG A 501 -16.55 -11.89 -10.58
N PHE A 502 -15.67 -11.25 -9.83
CA PHE A 502 -15.20 -9.88 -10.06
C PHE A 502 -14.59 -9.73 -11.46
N PHE A 503 -13.60 -10.57 -11.81
CA PHE A 503 -13.00 -10.57 -13.14
C PHE A 503 -14.06 -10.80 -14.22
N GLY A 504 -14.99 -11.74 -14.00
CA GLY A 504 -16.13 -11.94 -14.90
C GLY A 504 -16.97 -10.70 -15.17
N GLN A 505 -17.27 -9.92 -14.13
CA GLN A 505 -18.05 -8.68 -14.24
C GLN A 505 -17.27 -7.58 -14.97
N ALA A 506 -15.98 -7.43 -14.68
CA ALA A 506 -15.10 -6.50 -15.40
C ALA A 506 -15.05 -6.84 -16.90
N LEU A 507 -14.95 -8.13 -17.25
CA LEU A 507 -14.93 -8.60 -18.64
C LEU A 507 -16.27 -8.37 -19.38
N GLN A 508 -17.40 -8.48 -18.70
CA GLN A 508 -18.70 -8.18 -19.33
C GLN A 508 -18.78 -6.71 -19.78
N ARG A 509 -18.15 -5.80 -19.04
CA ARG A 509 -18.07 -4.38 -19.40
C ARG A 509 -17.17 -4.14 -20.62
N SER A 510 -16.14 -4.98 -20.84
CA SER A 510 -15.22 -4.84 -21.98
C SER A 510 -15.66 -5.54 -23.28
N LYS A 511 -16.62 -6.47 -23.24
CA LYS A 511 -17.10 -7.26 -24.41
C LYS A 511 -17.81 -6.46 -25.52
N LYS A 512 -18.02 -5.14 -25.36
CA LYS A 512 -18.73 -4.29 -26.33
C LYS A 512 -17.85 -3.75 -27.48
N LEU A 513 -16.63 -4.26 -27.66
CA LEU A 513 -15.63 -3.67 -28.57
C LEU A 513 -15.43 -4.45 -29.89
N PRO A 514 -15.68 -3.84 -31.06
CA PRO A 514 -15.33 -4.43 -32.37
C PRO A 514 -13.90 -4.05 -32.80
N LEU A 515 -12.91 -4.83 -32.36
CA LEU A 515 -11.48 -4.63 -32.69
C LEU A 515 -11.16 -4.79 -34.19
N ALA A 516 -11.95 -5.54 -34.94
CA ALA A 516 -11.70 -5.81 -36.36
C ALA A 516 -11.84 -4.58 -37.28
N LYS A 517 -12.55 -3.53 -36.85
CA LYS A 517 -12.78 -2.31 -37.64
C LYS A 517 -11.64 -1.28 -37.56
N TRP A 518 -10.66 -1.49 -36.69
CA TRP A 518 -9.74 -0.44 -36.22
C TRP A 518 -8.55 -0.17 -37.16
N ARG A 519 -8.02 -1.18 -37.85
CA ARG A 519 -6.92 -1.00 -38.85
C ARG A 519 -7.38 -0.37 -40.16
N GLN A 520 -8.68 -0.34 -40.39
CA GLN A 520 -9.28 0.14 -41.65
C GLN A 520 -9.75 1.59 -41.55
N ASP A 521 -9.76 2.17 -40.33
CA ASP A 521 -10.22 3.53 -40.10
C ASP A 521 -9.04 4.52 -40.23
N SER A 522 -9.06 5.31 -41.30
CA SER A 522 -7.99 6.27 -41.65
C SER A 522 -7.84 7.41 -40.64
N ALA A 523 -8.82 7.60 -39.75
CA ALA A 523 -8.81 8.57 -38.65
C ALA A 523 -7.85 8.21 -37.50
N ILE A 524 -7.38 6.96 -37.44
CA ILE A 524 -6.54 6.44 -36.34
C ILE A 524 -5.13 6.18 -36.89
N ARG A 525 -4.39 7.26 -37.13
CA ARG A 525 -2.93 7.21 -37.41
C ARG A 525 -2.06 7.51 -36.18
N ASP A 526 -2.65 7.78 -35.02
CA ASP A 526 -1.92 8.09 -33.80
C ASP A 526 -1.50 6.82 -33.06
N GLN A 527 -0.18 6.59 -32.98
CA GLN A 527 0.45 5.48 -32.25
C GLN A 527 -0.05 5.36 -30.80
N ARG A 528 -0.38 6.48 -30.14
CA ARG A 528 -0.86 6.48 -28.74
C ARG A 528 -2.19 5.75 -28.59
N MET A 529 -3.13 6.01 -29.51
CA MET A 529 -4.43 5.37 -29.50
C MET A 529 -4.29 3.85 -29.59
N TRP A 530 -3.32 3.39 -30.40
CA TRP A 530 -3.04 1.97 -30.58
C TRP A 530 -2.57 1.34 -29.27
N THR A 531 -1.64 1.99 -28.56
CA THR A 531 -1.13 1.52 -27.26
C THR A 531 -2.26 1.30 -26.24
N TYR A 532 -3.22 2.24 -26.13
CA TYR A 532 -4.37 2.09 -25.21
C TYR A 532 -5.33 0.96 -25.62
N ALA A 533 -5.64 0.83 -26.91
CA ALA A 533 -6.50 -0.23 -27.42
C ALA A 533 -5.86 -1.62 -27.24
N ALA A 534 -4.56 -1.74 -27.54
CA ALA A 534 -3.76 -2.94 -27.33
C ALA A 534 -3.72 -3.33 -25.84
N ALA A 535 -3.45 -2.38 -24.96
CA ALA A 535 -3.47 -2.58 -23.51
C ALA A 535 -4.83 -3.08 -23.03
N SER A 536 -5.92 -2.42 -23.43
CA SER A 536 -7.28 -2.83 -23.04
C SER A 536 -7.60 -4.27 -23.47
N ARG A 537 -7.17 -4.67 -24.68
CA ARG A 537 -7.36 -6.03 -25.20
C ARG A 537 -6.53 -7.05 -24.43
N LEU A 538 -5.25 -6.78 -24.20
CA LEU A 538 -4.36 -7.67 -23.43
C LEU A 538 -4.89 -7.87 -22.00
N LEU A 539 -5.27 -6.79 -21.32
CA LEU A 539 -5.83 -6.84 -19.97
C LEU A 539 -7.17 -7.58 -19.91
N THR A 540 -8.00 -7.47 -20.95
CA THR A 540 -9.25 -8.25 -21.06
C THR A 540 -8.99 -9.75 -21.27
N LEU A 541 -8.03 -10.11 -22.12
CA LEU A 541 -7.65 -11.51 -22.33
C LEU A 541 -7.04 -12.10 -21.06
N TRP A 542 -6.17 -11.35 -20.40
CA TRP A 542 -5.58 -11.72 -19.12
C TRP A 542 -6.63 -11.86 -18.02
N GLY A 543 -7.59 -10.94 -17.90
CA GLY A 543 -8.71 -11.07 -16.96
C GLY A 543 -9.56 -12.30 -17.21
N SER A 544 -9.72 -12.71 -18.48
CA SER A 544 -10.44 -13.94 -18.84
C SER A 544 -9.68 -15.19 -18.41
N TYR A 545 -8.36 -15.18 -18.55
CA TYR A 545 -7.49 -16.20 -17.97
C TYR A 545 -7.62 -16.23 -16.46
N LEU A 546 -7.44 -15.10 -15.77
CA LEU A 546 -7.52 -15.00 -14.31
C LEU A 546 -8.86 -15.50 -13.77
N GLN A 547 -9.97 -15.14 -14.42
CA GLN A 547 -11.29 -15.67 -14.05
C GLN A 547 -11.32 -17.20 -14.05
N ALA A 548 -10.84 -17.84 -15.13
CA ALA A 548 -10.86 -19.28 -15.27
C ALA A 548 -9.86 -19.95 -14.31
N ALA A 549 -8.67 -19.38 -14.20
CA ALA A 549 -7.60 -19.87 -13.34
C ALA A 549 -8.00 -19.80 -11.85
N CYS A 550 -8.63 -18.71 -11.40
CA CYS A 550 -9.18 -18.58 -10.04
C CYS A 550 -10.22 -19.66 -9.71
N ARG A 551 -11.10 -20.01 -10.66
CA ARG A 551 -12.11 -21.06 -10.48
C ARG A 551 -11.49 -22.45 -10.41
N SER A 552 -10.52 -22.71 -11.30
CA SER A 552 -9.76 -23.95 -11.31
C SER A 552 -9.05 -24.12 -9.98
N ALA A 553 -8.27 -23.13 -9.58
CA ALA A 553 -7.49 -23.18 -8.35
C ALA A 553 -8.39 -23.33 -7.11
N SER A 554 -9.49 -22.58 -7.01
CA SER A 554 -10.47 -22.77 -5.93
C SER A 554 -10.99 -24.22 -5.86
N SER A 555 -11.32 -24.82 -7.00
CA SER A 555 -11.86 -26.18 -7.04
C SER A 555 -10.79 -27.21 -6.69
N LEU A 556 -9.56 -27.05 -7.19
CA LEU A 556 -8.42 -27.93 -6.86
C LEU A 556 -8.05 -27.88 -5.40
N THR A 557 -7.99 -26.68 -4.84
CA THR A 557 -7.72 -26.43 -3.43
C THR A 557 -8.79 -27.09 -2.55
N SER A 558 -10.08 -27.00 -2.92
CA SER A 558 -11.14 -27.73 -2.22
C SER A 558 -10.99 -29.24 -2.33
N LEU A 559 -10.54 -29.78 -3.46
CA LEU A 559 -10.28 -31.22 -3.63
C LEU A 559 -9.10 -31.72 -2.81
N GLN A 560 -8.04 -30.91 -2.69
CA GLN A 560 -6.89 -31.23 -1.84
C GLN A 560 -7.27 -31.25 -0.35
N ALA A 561 -8.13 -30.31 0.08
CA ALA A 561 -8.60 -30.25 1.45
C ALA A 561 -9.68 -31.31 1.76
N PHE A 562 -10.55 -31.60 0.79
CA PHE A 562 -11.73 -32.46 0.92
C PHE A 562 -11.81 -33.46 -0.26
N PRO A 563 -11.05 -34.57 -0.22
CA PRO A 563 -11.00 -35.55 -1.32
C PRO A 563 -12.37 -36.14 -1.69
N GLU A 564 -13.31 -36.19 -0.75
CA GLU A 564 -14.69 -36.64 -0.94
C GLU A 564 -15.47 -35.78 -1.95
N LEU A 565 -15.03 -34.54 -2.19
CA LEU A 565 -15.63 -33.63 -3.17
C LEU A 565 -15.21 -33.94 -4.62
N ALA A 566 -14.36 -34.95 -4.87
CA ALA A 566 -13.86 -35.34 -6.19
C ALA A 566 -14.95 -35.46 -7.26
N SER A 567 -16.07 -36.11 -6.92
CA SER A 567 -17.19 -36.35 -7.84
C SER A 567 -17.93 -35.08 -8.26
N SER A 568 -18.00 -34.08 -7.39
CA SER A 568 -18.73 -32.84 -7.63
C SER A 568 -17.84 -31.70 -8.14
N HIS A 569 -16.62 -31.58 -7.63
CA HIS A 569 -15.70 -30.47 -7.93
C HIS A 569 -14.68 -30.81 -9.03
N GLY A 570 -14.37 -32.09 -9.26
CA GLY A 570 -13.42 -32.53 -10.28
C GLY A 570 -13.76 -32.07 -11.70
N PRO A 571 -14.99 -32.31 -12.21
CA PRO A 571 -15.38 -31.83 -13.54
C PRO A 571 -15.34 -30.30 -13.69
N HIS A 572 -15.61 -29.56 -12.62
CA HIS A 572 -15.54 -28.09 -12.62
C HIS A 572 -14.10 -27.58 -12.62
N ALA A 573 -13.22 -28.21 -11.84
CA ALA A 573 -11.78 -27.93 -11.83
C ALA A 573 -11.19 -28.13 -13.22
N TRP A 574 -11.47 -29.28 -13.84
CA TRP A 574 -11.01 -29.61 -15.20
C TRP A 574 -11.48 -28.59 -16.24
N ALA A 575 -12.80 -28.35 -16.32
CA ALA A 575 -13.35 -27.42 -17.32
C ALA A 575 -12.85 -25.97 -17.13
N ALA A 576 -12.57 -25.56 -15.88
CA ALA A 576 -11.98 -24.26 -15.60
C ALA A 576 -10.49 -24.19 -15.97
N ALA A 577 -9.73 -25.27 -15.77
CA ALA A 577 -8.33 -25.38 -16.16
C ALA A 577 -8.15 -25.41 -17.69
N GLU A 578 -8.96 -26.18 -18.42
CA GLU A 578 -8.93 -26.17 -19.89
C GLU A 578 -9.23 -24.77 -20.43
N ARG A 579 -10.22 -24.10 -19.83
CA ARG A 579 -10.57 -22.73 -20.21
C ARG A 579 -9.47 -21.73 -19.87
N SER A 580 -8.72 -21.91 -18.78
CA SER A 580 -7.60 -21.01 -18.49
C SER A 580 -6.50 -21.16 -19.54
N LEU A 581 -6.16 -22.40 -19.93
CA LEU A 581 -5.21 -22.65 -21.02
C LEU A 581 -5.68 -22.05 -22.35
N GLU A 582 -6.94 -22.29 -22.76
CA GLU A 582 -7.52 -21.71 -23.99
C GLU A 582 -7.36 -20.18 -24.03
N ARG A 583 -7.64 -19.50 -22.90
CA ARG A 583 -7.52 -18.03 -22.80
C ARG A 583 -6.07 -17.57 -22.83
N TRP A 584 -5.16 -18.32 -22.21
CA TRP A 584 -3.74 -18.02 -22.23
C TRP A 584 -3.15 -18.22 -23.64
N GLU A 585 -3.49 -19.30 -24.32
CA GLU A 585 -3.05 -19.55 -25.70
C GLU A 585 -3.56 -18.46 -26.65
N THR A 586 -4.82 -18.04 -26.49
CA THR A 586 -5.39 -16.90 -27.25
C THR A 586 -4.61 -15.60 -27.01
N LEU A 587 -4.16 -15.37 -25.78
CA LEU A 587 -3.33 -14.22 -25.43
C LEU A 587 -1.97 -14.35 -26.13
N CYS A 588 -1.26 -15.48 -25.98
CA CYS A 588 0.07 -15.72 -26.54
C CYS A 588 0.12 -15.76 -28.08
N SER A 589 -0.96 -16.20 -28.74
CA SER A 589 -1.04 -16.29 -30.19
C SER A 589 -1.36 -14.94 -30.86
N GLY A 590 -1.68 -13.91 -30.07
CA GLY A 590 -1.97 -12.58 -30.57
C GLY A 590 -0.70 -11.83 -31.01
N ARG A 591 -0.81 -11.06 -32.10
CA ARG A 591 0.26 -10.16 -32.56
C ARG A 591 0.63 -9.08 -31.52
N LEU A 592 -0.27 -8.78 -30.57
CA LEU A 592 -0.02 -7.81 -29.50
C LEU A 592 1.08 -8.26 -28.51
N VAL A 593 1.34 -9.55 -28.39
CA VAL A 593 2.36 -10.08 -27.47
C VAL A 593 3.78 -9.82 -27.94
N SER A 594 4.02 -9.61 -29.24
CA SER A 594 5.34 -9.16 -29.71
C SER A 594 5.59 -7.68 -29.42
N GLU A 595 4.54 -6.86 -29.38
CA GLU A 595 4.63 -5.42 -29.11
C GLU A 595 4.68 -5.14 -27.59
N PHE A 596 3.97 -5.94 -26.80
CA PHE A 596 3.95 -5.87 -25.34
C PHE A 596 4.32 -7.24 -24.74
N PRO A 597 5.62 -7.55 -24.61
CA PRO A 597 6.09 -8.90 -24.27
C PRO A 597 5.80 -9.33 -22.82
N SER A 598 5.62 -8.40 -21.88
CA SER A 598 5.38 -8.71 -20.46
C SER A 598 4.65 -7.58 -19.71
N LEU A 599 4.22 -7.86 -18.48
CA LEU A 599 3.64 -6.89 -17.53
C LEU A 599 4.64 -6.38 -16.46
N GLY A 600 5.84 -7.00 -16.35
CA GLY A 600 6.76 -6.89 -15.21
C GLY A 600 8.21 -6.50 -15.55
N GLU A 601 9.10 -6.57 -14.57
CA GLU A 601 10.46 -5.97 -14.58
C GLU A 601 11.56 -6.84 -15.20
N SER A 602 11.30 -8.13 -15.45
CA SER A 602 12.34 -9.05 -15.92
C SER A 602 12.77 -8.74 -17.36
N LEU A 603 13.82 -7.93 -17.49
CA LEU A 603 14.75 -8.02 -18.61
C LEU A 603 16.21 -8.21 -18.16
N ASP A 604 16.67 -7.87 -16.94
CA ASP A 604 18.13 -7.81 -16.71
C ASP A 604 18.73 -8.24 -15.35
N GLU A 605 17.99 -8.68 -14.32
CA GLU A 605 18.66 -8.91 -13.01
C GLU A 605 19.41 -10.24 -12.81
N ALA A 606 19.40 -11.20 -13.75
CA ALA A 606 20.26 -12.40 -13.63
C ALA A 606 20.41 -13.23 -14.92
N GLY A 607 20.79 -12.65 -16.08
CA GLY A 607 21.25 -13.43 -17.25
C GLY A 607 20.35 -14.59 -17.73
N GLY A 608 19.06 -14.58 -17.38
CA GLY A 608 18.09 -15.62 -17.66
C GLY A 608 17.12 -15.17 -18.74
N GLU A 609 16.67 -16.12 -19.57
CA GLU A 609 15.79 -15.89 -20.72
C GLU A 609 14.61 -14.95 -20.37
N ALA A 610 14.42 -13.93 -21.22
CA ALA A 610 13.47 -12.84 -21.02
C ALA A 610 12.06 -13.33 -20.62
N GLY A 611 11.61 -12.90 -19.43
CA GLY A 611 10.26 -13.10 -18.94
C GLY A 611 9.20 -12.44 -19.82
N GLY A 612 8.17 -13.20 -20.20
CA GLY A 612 7.10 -12.70 -21.08
C GLY A 612 5.89 -13.61 -21.15
N TRP A 613 4.81 -13.13 -21.77
CA TRP A 613 3.53 -13.87 -21.86
C TRP A 613 3.71 -15.28 -22.42
N LYS A 614 4.60 -15.46 -23.41
CA LYS A 614 4.92 -16.76 -24.00
C LYS A 614 5.72 -17.67 -23.06
N ALA A 615 6.61 -17.10 -22.24
CA ALA A 615 7.39 -17.84 -21.26
C ALA A 615 6.51 -18.44 -20.14
N GLY A 616 5.33 -17.86 -19.88
CA GLY A 616 4.34 -18.42 -18.96
C GLY A 616 3.52 -19.59 -19.51
N LEU A 617 3.50 -19.83 -20.82
CA LEU A 617 2.68 -20.90 -21.42
C LEU A 617 3.06 -22.32 -20.94
N PRO A 618 4.36 -22.69 -20.82
CA PRO A 618 4.76 -23.96 -20.23
C PRO A 618 4.20 -24.16 -18.81
N GLN A 619 4.21 -23.12 -17.96
CA GLN A 619 3.69 -23.19 -16.59
C GLN A 619 2.18 -23.46 -16.58
N VAL A 620 1.41 -22.78 -17.43
CA VAL A 620 -0.05 -23.01 -17.54
C VAL A 620 -0.35 -24.43 -18.06
N LYS A 621 0.46 -24.94 -19.01
CA LYS A 621 0.34 -26.33 -19.50
C LYS A 621 0.69 -27.36 -18.44
N ALA A 622 1.74 -27.12 -17.66
CA ALA A 622 2.15 -27.97 -16.55
C ALA A 622 1.03 -28.03 -15.48
N ALA A 623 0.46 -26.88 -15.11
CA ALA A 623 -0.67 -26.83 -14.19
C ALA A 623 -1.87 -27.64 -14.70
N LEU A 624 -2.23 -27.55 -15.99
CA LEU A 624 -3.31 -28.38 -16.56
C LEU A 624 -2.98 -29.88 -16.52
N ALA A 625 -1.72 -30.26 -16.79
CA ALA A 625 -1.27 -31.65 -16.72
C ALA A 625 -1.41 -32.20 -15.29
N GLU A 626 -1.02 -31.42 -14.28
CA GLU A 626 -1.18 -31.76 -12.86
C GLU A 626 -2.66 -31.96 -12.49
N VAL A 627 -3.57 -31.09 -12.97
CA VAL A 627 -5.01 -31.29 -12.77
C VAL A 627 -5.47 -32.61 -13.39
N ARG A 628 -5.00 -32.93 -14.59
CA ARG A 628 -5.35 -34.17 -15.28
C ARG A 628 -4.88 -35.40 -14.50
N GLU A 629 -3.65 -35.37 -13.99
CA GLU A 629 -3.07 -36.43 -13.19
C GLU A 629 -3.89 -36.66 -11.91
N ARG A 630 -4.23 -35.57 -11.20
CA ARG A 630 -4.98 -35.64 -9.94
C ARG A 630 -6.43 -36.11 -10.10
N LEU A 631 -7.10 -35.76 -11.21
CA LEU A 631 -8.49 -36.11 -11.43
C LEU A 631 -8.69 -37.46 -12.15
N GLY A 632 -7.64 -38.00 -12.76
CA GLY A 632 -7.70 -39.22 -13.56
C GLY A 632 -8.40 -39.05 -14.93
N PRO A 633 -8.39 -40.09 -15.79
CA PRO A 633 -8.84 -40.01 -17.19
C PRO A 633 -10.36 -39.93 -17.40
N THR A 634 -11.19 -40.01 -16.36
CA THR A 634 -12.67 -40.14 -16.44
C THR A 634 -13.45 -38.83 -16.25
N ALA A 635 -12.79 -37.70 -16.04
CA ALA A 635 -13.47 -36.41 -15.88
C ALA A 635 -14.02 -35.88 -17.23
N LYS A 636 -15.16 -36.41 -17.70
CA LYS A 636 -15.87 -35.83 -18.85
C LYS A 636 -16.36 -34.41 -18.52
N ALA A 637 -15.94 -33.44 -19.33
CA ALA A 637 -16.30 -32.03 -19.24
C ALA A 637 -17.80 -31.82 -19.57
N GLN A 638 -18.68 -32.00 -18.58
CA GLN A 638 -20.10 -31.60 -18.69
C GLN A 638 -20.59 -30.76 -17.50
N GLY A 639 -19.69 -30.30 -16.63
CA GLY A 639 -20.04 -29.43 -15.51
C GLY A 639 -20.34 -27.99 -15.94
N ARG A 640 -21.61 -27.57 -15.90
CA ARG A 640 -21.96 -26.15 -15.95
C ARG A 640 -21.36 -25.46 -14.73
N ILE A 641 -20.50 -24.46 -14.93
CA ILE A 641 -19.85 -23.73 -13.83
C ILE A 641 -20.94 -23.22 -12.86
N LEU A 642 -20.90 -23.72 -11.62
CA LEU A 642 -21.85 -23.36 -10.57
C LEU A 642 -21.66 -21.88 -10.21
N GLY A 643 -22.50 -21.03 -10.80
CA GLY A 643 -22.66 -19.64 -10.43
C GLY A 643 -23.89 -19.49 -9.56
N GLY A 644 -23.81 -19.91 -8.30
CA GLY A 644 -24.84 -19.54 -7.33
C GLY A 644 -24.92 -18.01 -7.26
N ARG A 645 -26.11 -17.44 -7.47
CA ARG A 645 -26.40 -16.06 -7.06
C ARG A 645 -26.43 -16.08 -5.54
N ALA A 646 -25.27 -15.92 -4.91
CA ALA A 646 -25.23 -15.58 -3.49
C ALA A 646 -26.02 -14.27 -3.30
N ALA A 647 -26.91 -14.23 -2.31
CA ALA A 647 -27.57 -13.00 -1.92
C ALA A 647 -26.50 -11.95 -1.64
N VAL A 648 -26.65 -10.76 -2.24
CA VAL A 648 -25.78 -9.64 -1.92
C VAL A 648 -26.42 -8.95 -0.71
N PRO A 649 -25.76 -8.91 0.45
CA PRO A 649 -26.29 -8.17 1.59
C PRO A 649 -26.63 -6.74 1.13
N PRO A 650 -27.82 -6.22 1.49
CA PRO A 650 -28.20 -4.87 1.11
C PRO A 650 -27.18 -3.87 1.67
N ARG A 651 -26.95 -2.79 0.92
CA ARG A 651 -25.99 -1.77 1.34
C ARG A 651 -26.51 -1.08 2.60
N GLY A 652 -25.65 -1.03 3.62
CA GLY A 652 -25.89 -0.26 4.83
C GLY A 652 -24.84 0.84 5.00
N GLN A 653 -25.07 1.70 5.99
CA GLN A 653 -24.18 2.81 6.32
C GLN A 653 -23.55 2.61 7.69
N LEU A 654 -22.23 2.67 7.76
CA LEU A 654 -21.47 2.72 9.01
C LEU A 654 -21.30 4.17 9.45
N GLN A 655 -21.70 4.48 10.67
CA GLN A 655 -21.62 5.80 11.27
C GLN A 655 -20.99 5.69 12.66
N TRP A 656 -20.32 6.74 13.11
CA TRP A 656 -19.78 6.81 14.46
C TRP A 656 -20.04 8.20 15.05
N GLN A 657 -20.11 8.26 16.37
CA GLN A 657 -20.15 9.51 17.13
C GLN A 657 -19.35 9.35 18.42
N ALA A 658 -18.77 10.45 18.91
CA ALA A 658 -18.17 10.47 20.24
C ALA A 658 -19.27 10.51 21.30
N ASP A 659 -19.13 9.71 22.36
CA ASP A 659 -20.01 9.68 23.52
C ASP A 659 -19.15 9.72 24.80
N GLY A 660 -18.82 10.94 25.24
CA GLY A 660 -17.86 11.15 26.33
C GLY A 660 -16.48 10.58 26.01
N ALA A 661 -16.01 9.64 26.83
CA ALA A 661 -14.74 8.93 26.64
C ALA A 661 -14.82 7.76 25.65
N ASP A 662 -16.02 7.43 25.17
CA ASP A 662 -16.27 6.28 24.32
C ASP A 662 -16.62 6.68 22.88
N LEU A 663 -16.56 5.71 21.97
CA LEU A 663 -17.13 5.76 20.65
C LEU A 663 -18.41 4.94 20.62
N MET A 664 -19.47 5.53 20.06
CA MET A 664 -20.68 4.82 19.69
C MET A 664 -20.67 4.61 18.18
N VAL A 665 -20.66 3.36 17.75
CA VAL A 665 -20.67 2.99 16.33
C VAL A 665 -22.00 2.34 15.99
N ARG A 666 -22.59 2.78 14.88
CA ARG A 666 -23.88 2.32 14.37
C ARG A 666 -23.71 1.82 12.94
N TYR A 667 -24.25 0.64 12.66
CA TYR A 667 -24.49 0.18 11.30
C TYR A 667 -25.99 0.09 11.04
N ALA A 668 -26.46 0.84 10.05
CA ALA A 668 -27.85 0.81 9.59
C ALA A 668 -27.93 0.07 8.25
N GLY A 669 -28.53 -1.12 8.24
CA GLY A 669 -28.70 -1.93 7.04
C GLY A 669 -29.98 -2.77 7.12
N PRO A 670 -30.85 -2.75 6.09
CA PRO A 670 -32.10 -3.51 6.14
C PRO A 670 -31.83 -5.02 6.09
N GLU A 671 -32.69 -5.83 6.70
CA GLU A 671 -32.67 -7.29 6.57
C GLU A 671 -31.35 -7.98 6.98
N VAL A 672 -30.60 -7.41 7.92
CA VAL A 672 -29.31 -7.95 8.37
C VAL A 672 -29.52 -8.93 9.53
N ASP A 673 -28.91 -10.12 9.43
CA ASP A 673 -29.03 -11.19 10.45
C ASP A 673 -28.09 -10.96 11.64
N ALA A 674 -26.90 -10.41 11.38
CA ALA A 674 -25.88 -10.12 12.40
C ALA A 674 -24.84 -9.14 11.85
N ALA A 675 -24.22 -8.37 12.74
CA ALA A 675 -23.09 -7.50 12.40
C ALA A 675 -21.96 -7.61 13.43
N TRP A 676 -20.73 -7.42 12.95
CA TRP A 676 -19.52 -7.35 13.77
C TRP A 676 -18.71 -6.12 13.39
N LEU A 677 -18.33 -5.32 14.38
CA LEU A 677 -17.38 -4.24 14.19
C LEU A 677 -16.00 -4.84 13.94
N LEU A 678 -15.33 -4.35 12.89
CA LEU A 678 -13.90 -4.52 12.69
C LEU A 678 -13.22 -3.22 13.16
N GLU A 679 -12.46 -3.30 14.24
CA GLU A 679 -11.68 -2.18 14.80
C GLU A 679 -10.18 -2.44 14.58
N LYS A 680 -9.50 -1.46 13.98
CA LYS A 680 -8.05 -1.34 14.04
C LYS A 680 -7.70 -0.04 14.75
N ALA A 681 -7.48 -0.14 16.04
CA ALA A 681 -6.89 0.92 16.84
C ALA A 681 -5.52 1.28 16.29
N LEU A 682 -5.18 2.55 16.21
CA LEU A 682 -3.86 2.97 15.76
C LEU A 682 -2.91 2.99 16.97
N PRO A 683 -1.65 2.54 16.86
CA PRO A 683 -0.93 2.00 15.71
C PRO A 683 -0.97 0.46 15.59
N ALA A 684 -2.04 -0.19 16.05
CA ALA A 684 -2.11 -1.66 16.06
C ALA A 684 -1.91 -2.25 14.67
N THR A 685 -1.26 -3.42 14.62
CA THR A 685 -0.97 -4.12 13.36
C THR A 685 -2.23 -4.73 12.78
N PHE A 686 -3.04 -5.43 13.58
CA PHE A 686 -4.15 -6.25 13.09
C PHE A 686 -5.52 -5.65 13.42
N TRP A 687 -6.51 -6.04 12.63
CA TRP A 687 -7.93 -5.78 12.93
C TRP A 687 -8.43 -6.72 14.01
N THR A 688 -9.32 -6.25 14.86
CA THR A 688 -10.05 -7.04 15.85
C THR A 688 -11.54 -7.03 15.54
N LYS A 689 -12.21 -8.16 15.74
CA LYS A 689 -13.63 -8.35 15.43
C LYS A 689 -14.46 -8.48 16.70
N THR A 690 -15.45 -7.62 16.86
CA THR A 690 -16.35 -7.60 18.02
C THR A 690 -17.80 -7.63 17.58
N ALA A 691 -18.63 -8.47 18.21
CA ALA A 691 -20.06 -8.53 17.89
C ALA A 691 -20.78 -7.22 18.23
N MET A 692 -21.68 -6.78 17.36
CA MET A 692 -22.53 -5.61 17.59
C MET A 692 -23.92 -6.04 18.09
N GLU A 693 -24.52 -5.22 18.94
CA GLU A 693 -25.84 -5.47 19.52
C GLU A 693 -26.95 -5.00 18.55
N PRO A 694 -27.98 -5.83 18.29
CA PRO A 694 -29.13 -5.42 17.50
C PRO A 694 -30.01 -4.44 18.30
N VAL A 695 -30.27 -3.25 17.76
CA VAL A 695 -31.09 -2.20 18.38
C VAL A 695 -32.01 -1.57 17.34
N GLN A 696 -33.32 -1.80 17.46
CA GLN A 696 -34.36 -1.14 16.63
C GLN A 696 -34.12 -1.21 15.11
N GLY A 697 -33.64 -2.36 14.59
CA GLY A 697 -33.34 -2.55 13.17
C GLY A 697 -31.96 -2.06 12.73
N ASP A 698 -31.16 -1.52 13.65
CA ASP A 698 -29.73 -1.23 13.47
C ASP A 698 -28.87 -2.22 14.28
N PHE A 699 -27.55 -2.13 14.09
CA PHE A 699 -26.56 -2.74 14.96
C PHE A 699 -25.68 -1.67 15.60
N ARG A 700 -25.40 -1.78 16.89
CA ARG A 700 -24.66 -0.77 17.67
C ARG A 700 -23.59 -1.40 18.56
N ILE A 701 -22.53 -0.65 18.83
CA ILE A 701 -21.51 -1.03 19.82
C ILE A 701 -20.90 0.23 20.44
N ARG A 702 -20.60 0.13 21.73
CA ARG A 702 -19.88 1.14 22.50
C ARG A 702 -18.53 0.59 22.93
N PHE A 703 -17.46 1.35 22.74
CA PHE A 703 -16.12 0.97 23.22
C PHE A 703 -15.24 2.21 23.47
N PRO A 704 -14.17 2.09 24.28
CA PRO A 704 -13.32 3.21 24.64
C PRO A 704 -12.66 3.91 23.44
N ARG A 705 -12.70 5.24 23.42
CA ARG A 705 -12.01 6.04 22.41
C ARG A 705 -10.53 6.16 22.73
N LYS A 706 -9.70 5.40 22.00
CA LYS A 706 -8.24 5.53 22.03
C LYS A 706 -7.74 6.90 21.53
N GLU A 707 -6.63 7.34 22.11
CA GLU A 707 -6.05 8.67 21.87
C GLU A 707 -5.46 8.80 20.47
N GLU A 708 -4.98 7.71 19.91
CA GLU A 708 -4.29 7.62 18.63
C GLU A 708 -5.24 7.51 17.42
N GLY A 709 -6.55 7.35 17.66
CA GLY A 709 -7.57 7.18 16.62
C GLY A 709 -7.81 5.73 16.20
N HIS A 710 -8.74 5.54 15.26
CA HIS A 710 -9.23 4.21 14.85
C HIS A 710 -9.49 4.13 13.35
N LEU A 711 -9.31 2.93 12.79
CA LEU A 711 -9.96 2.54 11.53
C LEU A 711 -11.11 1.58 11.86
N LEU A 712 -12.28 1.85 11.30
CA LEU A 712 -13.51 1.11 11.57
C LEU A 712 -14.12 0.57 10.29
N ALA A 713 -14.55 -0.68 10.32
CA ALA A 713 -15.38 -1.28 9.29
C ALA A 713 -16.37 -2.25 9.93
N VAL A 714 -17.25 -2.86 9.15
CA VAL A 714 -18.24 -3.81 9.66
C VAL A 714 -18.33 -5.04 8.78
N GLU A 715 -18.41 -6.22 9.40
CA GLU A 715 -18.84 -7.45 8.74
C GLU A 715 -20.32 -7.69 9.00
N VAL A 716 -21.06 -8.05 7.96
CA VAL A 716 -22.51 -8.13 7.98
C VAL A 716 -22.93 -9.46 7.38
N ARG A 717 -23.76 -10.21 8.10
CA ARG A 717 -24.35 -11.47 7.65
C ARG A 717 -25.77 -11.23 7.13
N HIS A 718 -26.07 -11.74 5.95
CA HIS A 718 -27.41 -11.77 5.35
C HIS A 718 -27.57 -13.05 4.53
N GLN A 719 -28.59 -13.86 4.86
CA GLN A 719 -28.91 -15.12 4.15
C GLN A 719 -27.69 -16.05 4.03
N GLY A 720 -26.91 -16.16 5.10
CA GLY A 720 -25.71 -17.00 5.15
C GLY A 720 -24.46 -16.44 4.45
N VAL A 721 -24.54 -15.25 3.84
CA VAL A 721 -23.41 -14.57 3.20
C VAL A 721 -22.87 -13.48 4.13
N ILE A 722 -21.55 -13.44 4.33
CA ILE A 722 -20.89 -12.40 5.12
C ILE A 722 -20.11 -11.47 4.18
N LYS A 723 -20.26 -10.15 4.34
CA LYS A 723 -19.46 -9.16 3.61
C LYS A 723 -19.00 -8.01 4.50
N ARG A 724 -17.87 -7.42 4.12
CA ARG A 724 -17.35 -6.18 4.71
C ARG A 724 -17.97 -4.93 4.10
N PHE A 725 -18.27 -3.96 4.94
CA PHE A 725 -18.68 -2.61 4.57
C PHE A 725 -17.80 -1.55 5.27
N PRO A 726 -17.53 -0.40 4.62
CA PRO A 726 -17.94 -0.05 3.25
C PRO A 726 -17.36 -0.97 2.16
N VAL A 727 -18.06 -1.08 1.02
CA VAL A 727 -17.62 -1.96 -0.07
C VAL A 727 -16.44 -1.33 -0.78
N TRP A 728 -15.29 -2.01 -0.73
CA TRP A 728 -14.01 -1.54 -1.25
C TRP A 728 -14.00 -1.19 -2.75
N THR A 729 -14.91 -1.76 -3.56
CA THR A 729 -15.01 -1.42 -4.98
C THR A 729 -15.68 -0.07 -5.22
N ASP A 730 -16.50 0.38 -4.27
CA ASP A 730 -17.38 1.55 -4.42
C ASP A 730 -16.80 2.76 -3.69
N ALA A 731 -16.16 2.54 -2.54
CA ALA A 731 -15.62 3.59 -1.68
C ALA A 731 -14.38 3.10 -0.91
N GLN A 732 -13.79 4.00 -0.13
CA GLN A 732 -12.79 3.65 0.88
C GLN A 732 -13.34 2.52 1.78
N PRO A 733 -12.59 1.42 2.01
CA PRO A 733 -13.13 0.21 2.63
C PRO A 733 -13.27 0.28 4.15
N PHE A 734 -12.94 1.42 4.76
CA PHE A 734 -13.05 1.68 6.19
C PHE A 734 -13.34 3.16 6.45
N VAL A 735 -13.88 3.44 7.62
CA VAL A 735 -14.09 4.78 8.16
C VAL A 735 -12.94 5.13 9.10
N ILE A 736 -12.46 6.36 9.05
CA ILE A 736 -11.37 6.85 9.89
C ILE A 736 -11.96 7.66 11.04
N VAL A 737 -11.52 7.37 12.27
CA VAL A 737 -11.78 8.17 13.46
C VAL A 737 -10.48 8.91 13.84
N PRO A 738 -10.46 10.26 13.84
CA PRO A 738 -9.27 11.02 14.18
C PRO A 738 -8.77 10.76 15.61
N ALA A 739 -7.45 10.87 15.77
CA ALA A 739 -6.80 10.97 17.08
C ALA A 739 -7.37 12.13 17.91
N LEU A 740 -7.28 12.01 19.23
CA LEU A 740 -7.65 13.07 20.16
C LEU A 740 -6.59 14.18 20.16
N ASP A 741 -6.99 15.40 20.53
CA ASP A 741 -6.09 16.55 20.65
C ASP A 741 -5.33 16.52 21.98
N ARG A 742 -4.54 15.45 22.15
CA ARG A 742 -3.65 15.24 23.28
C ARG A 742 -2.45 14.40 22.85
N PRO A 743 -1.32 14.50 23.57
CA PRO A 743 -0.14 13.72 23.27
C PRO A 743 -0.49 12.23 23.26
N ALA A 744 -0.22 11.54 22.16
CA ALA A 744 -0.41 10.10 22.11
C ALA A 744 0.46 9.43 23.18
N PRO A 745 -0.06 8.42 23.89
CA PRO A 745 0.65 7.81 25.00
C PRO A 745 1.87 7.08 24.46
N ILE A 746 3.00 7.25 25.14
CA ILE A 746 4.20 6.47 24.84
C ILE A 746 3.87 5.02 25.14
N GLN A 747 3.70 4.23 24.09
CA GLN A 747 3.43 2.81 24.25
C GLN A 747 4.70 2.18 24.88
N PRO A 748 4.55 1.43 25.99
CA PRO A 748 5.68 0.89 26.74
C PRO A 748 6.50 -0.15 25.96
N SER A 749 7.66 -0.58 26.44
CA SER A 749 8.38 -1.75 25.92
C SER A 749 7.66 -3.07 26.29
N LEU A 750 8.08 -4.22 25.76
CA LEU A 750 7.52 -5.53 26.15
C LEU A 750 7.53 -5.74 27.67
N ALA A 751 8.69 -5.55 28.30
CA ALA A 751 8.82 -5.54 29.76
C ALA A 751 7.93 -4.47 30.43
N GLY A 752 7.72 -3.33 29.78
CA GLY A 752 6.86 -2.25 30.25
C GLY A 752 5.34 -2.53 30.18
N ALA A 753 4.76 -3.13 29.12
CA ALA A 753 3.35 -3.56 29.22
C ALA A 753 3.22 -4.77 30.10
N LEU A 754 4.13 -5.73 30.08
CA LEU A 754 4.06 -6.86 31.00
C LEU A 754 4.10 -6.35 32.45
N GLY A 755 4.96 -5.36 32.74
CA GLY A 755 5.00 -4.65 34.02
C GLY A 755 3.73 -3.85 34.33
N LYS A 756 3.14 -3.13 33.35
CA LYS A 756 1.86 -2.41 33.55
C LYS A 756 0.68 -3.37 33.72
N LEU A 757 0.66 -4.50 33.02
CA LEU A 757 -0.36 -5.54 33.13
C LEU A 757 -0.24 -6.24 34.49
N ALA A 758 0.97 -6.56 34.95
CA ALA A 758 1.23 -7.09 36.28
C ALA A 758 0.90 -6.08 37.40
N ALA A 759 1.19 -4.79 37.19
CA ALA A 759 0.80 -3.72 38.12
C ALA A 759 -0.73 -3.51 38.15
N ALA A 760 -1.40 -3.67 37.01
CA ALA A 760 -2.86 -3.65 36.92
C ALA A 760 -3.50 -4.87 37.60
N GLU A 761 -2.83 -6.03 37.64
CA GLU A 761 -3.26 -7.19 38.44
C GLU A 761 -3.23 -6.90 39.95
N ALA A 762 -2.27 -6.08 40.40
CA ALA A 762 -2.15 -5.66 41.79
C ALA A 762 -3.16 -4.57 42.21
N GLY A 763 -3.81 -3.90 41.24
CA GLY A 763 -4.80 -2.85 41.50
C GLY A 763 -6.12 -3.17 40.82
N ASN A 764 -7.09 -3.71 41.56
CA ASN A 764 -8.49 -4.02 41.16
C ASN A 764 -8.96 -3.36 39.84
N PHE A 765 -8.66 -3.98 38.71
CA PHE A 765 -9.13 -3.57 37.38
C PHE A 765 -10.43 -4.32 37.04
N GLU A 766 -11.36 -3.64 36.36
CA GLU A 766 -12.67 -4.20 35.97
C GLU A 766 -12.60 -5.13 34.73
N ALA A 767 -11.46 -5.22 34.03
CA ALA A 767 -11.30 -6.05 32.83
C ALA A 767 -10.52 -7.35 33.10
N PRO A 768 -10.96 -8.52 32.59
CA PRO A 768 -10.25 -9.78 32.77
C PRO A 768 -8.89 -9.74 32.06
N LEU A 769 -7.81 -9.93 32.81
CA LEU A 769 -6.45 -9.99 32.27
C LEU A 769 -6.27 -11.22 31.36
N PRO A 770 -5.44 -11.12 30.30
CA PRO A 770 -5.13 -12.25 29.43
C PRO A 770 -4.52 -13.41 30.21
N ARG A 771 -5.24 -14.54 30.32
CA ARG A 771 -4.72 -15.80 30.90
C ARG A 771 -3.98 -16.67 29.90
N TRP A 772 -4.09 -16.35 28.62
CA TRP A 772 -3.48 -17.10 27.51
C TRP A 772 -2.57 -16.18 26.69
N LEU A 773 -1.30 -16.57 26.58
CA LEU A 773 -0.26 -15.91 25.83
C LEU A 773 0.06 -16.74 24.57
N LEU A 774 0.26 -16.08 23.44
CA LEU A 774 0.56 -16.73 22.15
C LEU A 774 1.84 -16.20 21.53
N VAL A 775 2.71 -17.12 21.13
CA VAL A 775 3.88 -16.88 20.29
C VAL A 775 3.68 -17.66 18.98
N GLY A 776 3.61 -16.93 17.88
CA GLY A 776 3.36 -17.48 16.55
C GLY A 776 4.59 -18.17 15.91
N PRO A 777 4.39 -18.86 14.77
CA PRO A 777 5.46 -19.44 13.97
C PRO A 777 6.50 -18.39 13.57
N GLN A 778 7.79 -18.73 13.57
CA GLN A 778 8.86 -17.81 13.18
C GLN A 778 8.86 -16.46 13.93
N ALA A 779 8.46 -16.46 15.22
CA ALA A 779 8.52 -15.33 16.14
C ALA A 779 9.96 -14.88 16.46
N ARG A 780 10.73 -14.50 15.43
CA ARG A 780 12.16 -14.14 15.50
C ARG A 780 12.40 -13.02 16.48
N GLU A 781 11.43 -12.13 16.59
CA GLU A 781 11.51 -10.93 17.39
C GLU A 781 11.33 -11.28 18.88
N PHE A 782 10.38 -12.17 19.23
CA PHE A 782 10.32 -12.78 20.56
C PHE A 782 11.64 -13.47 20.94
N TRP A 783 12.22 -14.28 20.06
CA TRP A 783 13.46 -15.02 20.37
C TRP A 783 14.71 -14.13 20.50
N ARG A 784 14.73 -12.98 19.83
CA ARG A 784 15.82 -11.98 19.92
C ARG A 784 15.64 -11.00 21.08
N ALA A 785 14.52 -11.06 21.80
CA ALA A 785 14.25 -10.18 22.91
C ALA A 785 15.29 -10.33 24.03
N ALA A 786 15.50 -9.26 24.79
CA ALA A 786 16.44 -9.25 25.91
C ALA A 786 15.99 -10.24 27.01
N PRO A 787 16.91 -10.84 27.79
CA PRO A 787 16.59 -11.84 28.81
C PRO A 787 15.52 -11.40 29.82
N GLU A 788 15.49 -10.11 30.18
CA GLU A 788 14.51 -9.54 31.12
C GLU A 788 13.08 -9.63 30.58
N THR A 789 12.94 -9.61 29.26
CA THR A 789 11.65 -9.74 28.58
C THR A 789 11.11 -11.16 28.68
N HIS A 790 11.97 -12.16 28.48
CA HIS A 790 11.60 -13.55 28.71
C HIS A 790 11.28 -13.79 30.19
N ALA A 791 12.07 -13.22 31.10
CA ALA A 791 11.81 -13.30 32.53
C ALA A 791 10.44 -12.73 32.92
N ALA A 792 10.04 -11.59 32.34
CA ALA A 792 8.71 -11.00 32.57
C ALA A 792 7.57 -11.90 32.07
N VAL A 793 7.72 -12.51 30.90
CA VAL A 793 6.74 -13.49 30.37
C VAL A 793 6.65 -14.70 31.31
N PHE A 794 7.78 -15.23 31.76
CA PHE A 794 7.79 -16.38 32.67
C PHE A 794 7.24 -16.07 34.05
N ALA A 795 7.51 -14.89 34.62
CA ALA A 795 6.90 -14.46 35.87
C ALA A 795 5.36 -14.47 35.77
N TRP A 796 4.82 -14.11 34.61
CA TRP A 796 3.37 -14.17 34.39
C TRP A 796 2.83 -15.60 34.25
N VAL A 797 3.59 -16.48 33.59
CA VAL A 797 3.28 -17.92 33.57
C VAL A 797 3.33 -18.50 34.98
N GLU A 798 4.35 -18.18 35.78
CA GLU A 798 4.46 -18.59 37.18
C GLU A 798 3.26 -18.16 38.02
N ALA A 799 2.72 -16.96 37.77
CA ALA A 799 1.53 -16.42 38.43
C ALA A 799 0.23 -17.16 38.03
N GLY A 800 0.19 -17.83 36.88
CA GLY A 800 -0.96 -18.66 36.45
C GLY A 800 -1.31 -18.59 34.97
N ALA A 801 -0.64 -17.74 34.18
CA ALA A 801 -0.89 -17.65 32.74
C ALA A 801 -0.45 -18.93 32.01
N GLN A 802 -1.07 -19.17 30.85
CA GLN A 802 -0.76 -20.27 29.95
C GLN A 802 -0.04 -19.70 28.72
N LEU A 803 1.11 -20.25 28.35
CA LEU A 803 1.88 -19.81 27.19
C LEU A 803 1.84 -20.87 26.09
N LEU A 804 1.36 -20.50 24.90
CA LEU A 804 1.34 -21.36 23.71
C LEU A 804 2.38 -20.88 22.70
N ILE A 805 3.33 -21.75 22.35
CA ILE A 805 4.38 -21.49 21.37
C ILE A 805 4.16 -22.40 20.16
N LEU A 806 3.93 -21.80 18.99
CA LEU A 806 3.68 -22.49 17.74
C LEU A 806 4.93 -22.50 16.85
N ASP A 807 5.29 -23.68 16.33
CA ASP A 807 6.38 -23.92 15.36
C ASP A 807 7.69 -23.12 15.64
N PRO A 808 8.35 -23.39 16.78
CA PRO A 808 9.60 -22.71 17.16
C PRO A 808 10.70 -22.84 16.12
N THR A 809 11.27 -21.71 15.72
CA THR A 809 12.53 -21.66 14.96
C THR A 809 13.40 -20.54 15.55
N PRO A 810 14.20 -20.80 16.60
CA PRO A 810 15.03 -19.75 17.19
C PRO A 810 16.08 -19.28 16.19
N ALA A 811 16.40 -17.99 16.27
CA ALA A 811 17.41 -17.36 15.43
C ALA A 811 18.79 -17.95 15.74
N GLY A 812 19.31 -18.81 14.87
CA GLY A 812 20.66 -19.39 14.99
C GLY A 812 20.74 -20.91 14.99
N GLY A 813 19.63 -21.64 14.87
CA GLY A 813 19.65 -23.10 14.72
C GLY A 813 20.13 -23.89 15.95
N GLY A 814 20.29 -23.23 17.11
CA GLY A 814 20.64 -23.87 18.38
C GLY A 814 19.52 -24.73 18.96
N GLU A 815 19.89 -25.65 19.86
CA GLU A 815 18.98 -26.57 20.54
C GLU A 815 18.00 -25.80 21.45
N VAL A 816 16.77 -25.66 20.96
CA VAL A 816 15.69 -24.86 21.57
C VAL A 816 15.27 -25.37 22.96
N TRP A 817 15.65 -26.60 23.29
CA TRP A 817 15.26 -27.34 24.50
C TRP A 817 15.86 -26.79 25.80
N ALA A 818 16.95 -26.05 25.66
CA ALA A 818 17.63 -25.35 26.73
C ALA A 818 16.95 -24.02 27.10
N TRP A 819 15.74 -23.72 26.60
CA TRP A 819 14.99 -22.54 27.06
C TRP A 819 14.02 -22.92 28.20
N PRO A 820 14.17 -22.34 29.41
CA PRO A 820 15.06 -21.25 29.81
C PRO A 820 16.39 -21.69 30.45
N ALA A 821 16.71 -22.99 30.50
CA ALA A 821 17.93 -23.50 31.14
C ALA A 821 19.00 -23.95 30.12
N SER A 822 20.08 -23.17 30.00
CA SER A 822 21.32 -23.49 29.27
C SER A 822 21.98 -24.79 29.78
N GLN A 823 21.44 -25.95 29.43
CA GLN A 823 22.09 -27.23 29.66
C GLN A 823 22.21 -27.99 28.34
N SER A 824 23.46 -28.18 27.94
CA SER A 824 23.89 -28.98 26.81
C SER A 824 23.79 -30.47 27.18
N GLY A 825 22.99 -31.22 26.45
CA GLY A 825 22.95 -32.68 26.45
C GLY A 825 22.73 -33.18 25.02
N GLY A 826 22.97 -34.47 24.78
CA GLY A 826 22.85 -35.09 23.46
C GLY A 826 21.68 -36.07 23.33
N LEU A 827 21.18 -36.21 22.09
CA LEU A 827 19.92 -36.84 21.67
C LEU A 827 19.76 -38.35 21.99
N LYS A 828 18.68 -38.74 22.69
CA LYS A 828 18.04 -40.10 22.63
C LYS A 828 16.50 -40.05 22.85
N SER A 829 15.77 -40.97 22.21
CA SER A 829 14.28 -41.01 22.06
C SER A 829 13.50 -41.43 23.33
N TYR A 830 12.33 -40.81 23.57
CA TYR A 830 11.33 -41.20 24.58
C TYR A 830 10.10 -41.90 23.99
N ALA A 831 9.37 -42.65 24.82
CA ALA A 831 8.06 -43.20 24.49
C ALA A 831 6.94 -42.19 24.81
N ALA A 832 6.12 -41.90 23.80
CA ALA A 832 4.91 -41.09 23.88
C ALA A 832 3.98 -41.48 25.05
N THR A 833 3.57 -40.52 25.88
CA THR A 833 2.43 -40.74 26.79
C THR A 833 1.13 -40.51 26.01
N LYS A 834 0.20 -41.47 26.08
CA LYS A 834 -0.98 -41.57 25.21
C LYS A 834 -2.11 -40.57 25.46
N GLU A 835 -2.06 -39.75 26.51
CA GLU A 835 -3.24 -38.98 26.90
C GLU A 835 -2.98 -37.48 27.04
N LEU A 836 -3.54 -36.74 26.08
CA LEU A 836 -4.17 -35.46 26.31
C LEU A 836 -5.68 -35.74 26.35
N PRO A 837 -6.33 -35.86 27.51
CA PRO A 837 -7.75 -36.25 27.61
C PRO A 837 -8.75 -35.24 26.98
N PHE A 838 -8.24 -34.20 26.32
CA PHE A 838 -8.97 -33.02 25.87
C PHE A 838 -8.47 -32.48 24.51
N LEU A 839 -7.64 -33.23 23.78
CA LEU A 839 -7.29 -32.91 22.38
C LEU A 839 -7.76 -34.04 21.48
N PRO A 840 -8.31 -33.74 20.29
CA PRO A 840 -8.49 -34.75 19.25
C PRO A 840 -7.13 -35.39 18.94
N GLU A 841 -7.13 -36.65 18.50
CA GLU A 841 -5.90 -37.34 18.06
C GLU A 841 -5.07 -36.40 17.19
N VAL A 842 -3.82 -36.17 17.61
CA VAL A 842 -2.88 -35.36 16.84
C VAL A 842 -2.69 -36.07 15.50
N PRO A 843 -3.03 -35.43 14.37
CA PRO A 843 -2.84 -36.07 13.09
C PRO A 843 -1.34 -36.32 12.89
N SER A 844 -0.96 -37.54 12.51
CA SER A 844 0.45 -37.83 12.20
C SER A 844 0.84 -37.10 10.92
N PHE A 845 1.86 -36.25 10.98
CA PHE A 845 2.40 -35.55 9.81
C PHE A 845 3.82 -36.04 9.50
N PRO A 846 4.14 -36.42 8.25
CA PRO A 846 5.50 -36.82 7.87
C PRO A 846 6.55 -35.72 8.11
N GLU A 847 6.12 -34.46 8.03
CA GLU A 847 6.95 -33.26 8.15
C GLU A 847 7.03 -32.73 9.59
N SER A 848 6.18 -33.21 10.51
CA SER A 848 6.30 -32.83 11.92
C SER A 848 7.54 -33.49 12.51
N SER A 849 8.56 -32.69 12.76
CA SER A 849 9.73 -33.14 13.51
C SER A 849 9.30 -33.50 14.93
N LYS A 850 9.39 -34.78 15.29
CA LYS A 850 9.08 -35.23 16.64
C LYS A 850 9.93 -34.46 17.65
N LEU A 851 9.27 -33.95 18.68
CA LEU A 851 9.84 -33.41 19.90
C LEU A 851 10.50 -34.57 20.66
N ILE A 852 11.78 -34.44 20.95
CA ILE A 852 12.58 -35.43 21.68
C ILE A 852 13.11 -34.73 22.93
N ALA A 853 12.73 -35.20 24.12
CA ALA A 853 13.24 -34.70 25.40
C ALA A 853 14.46 -35.50 25.85
N GLU A 854 15.41 -34.87 26.55
CA GLU A 854 16.63 -35.52 27.05
C GLU A 854 16.59 -35.80 28.55
N GLY A 855 17.04 -37.01 28.95
CA GLY A 855 17.28 -37.38 30.35
C GLY A 855 16.03 -37.72 31.16
N SER A 856 16.18 -38.47 32.25
CA SER A 856 15.12 -38.77 33.24
C SER A 856 14.63 -37.52 33.98
N ASP A 857 15.39 -36.43 33.87
CA ASP A 857 15.22 -35.21 34.67
C ASP A 857 14.70 -34.04 33.81
N SER A 858 14.23 -34.31 32.58
CA SER A 858 13.67 -33.26 31.72
C SER A 858 12.42 -32.65 32.35
N PRO A 859 12.33 -31.30 32.48
CA PRO A 859 11.12 -30.65 32.96
C PRO A 859 9.98 -30.66 31.92
N TRP A 860 10.22 -31.20 30.72
CA TRP A 860 9.26 -31.25 29.62
C TRP A 860 8.58 -32.62 29.54
N GLN A 861 7.26 -32.62 29.53
CA GLN A 861 6.47 -33.79 29.22
C GLN A 861 6.10 -33.78 27.73
N ILE A 862 6.58 -34.78 26.98
CA ILE A 862 6.22 -35.00 25.58
C ILE A 862 4.89 -35.76 25.49
N LEU A 863 4.00 -35.28 24.62
CA LEU A 863 2.63 -35.75 24.48
C LEU A 863 2.36 -36.26 23.07
N GLY A 864 1.51 -37.26 22.94
CA GLY A 864 1.11 -37.80 21.63
C GLY A 864 2.28 -38.35 20.83
N ASP A 865 2.30 -38.16 19.52
CA ASP A 865 3.35 -38.60 18.60
C ASP A 865 4.68 -37.83 18.70
N GLY A 866 4.78 -36.90 19.66
CA GLY A 866 5.88 -35.97 19.79
C GLY A 866 5.63 -34.64 19.09
N ALA A 867 4.42 -34.29 18.66
CA ALA A 867 4.18 -32.93 18.12
C ALA A 867 4.00 -31.87 19.22
N VAL A 868 3.69 -32.27 20.46
CA VAL A 868 3.43 -31.35 21.58
C VAL A 868 4.30 -31.67 22.80
N ALA A 869 4.89 -30.64 23.42
CA ALA A 869 5.52 -30.72 24.72
C ALA A 869 4.82 -29.75 25.69
N ARG A 870 4.76 -30.12 26.97
CA ARG A 870 4.28 -29.23 28.03
C ARG A 870 5.29 -29.16 29.17
N ARG A 871 5.40 -27.98 29.78
CA ARG A 871 6.18 -27.77 31.00
C ARG A 871 5.38 -26.90 31.97
N ARG A 872 5.23 -27.39 33.19
CA ARG A 872 4.60 -26.62 34.26
C ARG A 872 5.64 -25.66 34.87
N ILE A 873 5.26 -24.41 35.07
CA ILE A 873 6.10 -23.40 35.71
C ILE A 873 5.20 -22.65 36.71
N GLY A 874 5.46 -22.82 38.01
CA GLY A 874 4.58 -22.32 39.06
C GLY A 874 3.13 -22.80 38.91
N LYS A 875 2.19 -21.85 38.83
CA LYS A 875 0.75 -22.12 38.62
C LYS A 875 0.38 -22.26 37.14
N GLY A 876 1.21 -21.79 36.22
CA GLY A 876 0.96 -21.82 34.78
C GLY A 876 1.60 -23.00 34.05
N THR A 877 1.40 -23.03 32.74
CA THR A 877 1.97 -24.04 31.86
C THR A 877 2.44 -23.42 30.55
N VAL A 878 3.59 -23.88 30.07
CA VAL A 878 4.09 -23.62 28.72
C VAL A 878 3.77 -24.82 27.85
N PHE A 879 3.12 -24.56 26.73
CA PHE A 879 2.82 -25.52 25.68
C PHE A 879 3.64 -25.21 24.46
N TRP A 880 4.21 -26.26 23.91
CA TRP A 880 5.09 -26.16 22.77
C TRP A 880 4.61 -27.09 21.67
N VAL A 881 4.24 -26.52 20.53
CA VAL A 881 3.57 -27.25 19.46
C VAL A 881 4.39 -27.14 18.18
N ARG A 882 5.01 -28.25 17.76
CA ARG A 882 5.74 -28.39 16.48
C ARG A 882 4.86 -29.00 15.40
N LEU A 883 3.77 -28.28 15.12
CA LEU A 883 2.93 -28.56 13.97
C LEU A 883 3.10 -27.43 12.95
N PRO A 884 3.19 -27.75 11.65
CA PRO A 884 3.49 -26.77 10.61
C PRO A 884 2.25 -25.96 10.21
N PHE A 885 1.63 -25.28 11.19
CA PHE A 885 0.41 -24.48 11.00
C PHE A 885 0.59 -23.45 9.89
N GLU A 886 1.73 -22.76 9.86
CA GLU A 886 1.99 -21.71 8.86
C GLU A 886 1.97 -22.23 7.42
N ARG A 887 2.28 -23.52 7.17
CA ARG A 887 2.36 -24.09 5.82
C ARG A 887 1.12 -24.91 5.45
N HIS A 888 0.44 -25.49 6.45
CA HIS A 888 -0.58 -26.51 6.22
C HIS A 888 -1.92 -26.22 6.91
N LEU A 889 -2.19 -24.99 7.36
CA LEU A 889 -3.48 -24.66 7.98
C LEU A 889 -4.68 -24.93 7.07
N HIS A 890 -4.49 -24.99 5.75
CA HIS A 890 -5.52 -25.40 4.79
C HIS A 890 -6.00 -26.85 4.97
N ARG A 891 -5.27 -27.71 5.71
CA ARG A 891 -5.66 -29.10 5.98
C ARG A 891 -6.70 -29.13 7.11
N PRO A 892 -7.90 -29.74 6.89
CA PRO A 892 -9.00 -29.69 7.87
C PRO A 892 -8.63 -30.16 9.28
N GLY A 893 -7.90 -31.27 9.40
CA GLY A 893 -7.48 -31.79 10.70
C GLY A 893 -6.55 -30.84 11.46
N LEU A 894 -5.68 -30.11 10.76
CA LEU A 894 -4.77 -29.16 11.38
C LEU A 894 -5.48 -27.87 11.80
N ALA A 895 -6.39 -27.36 10.96
CA ALA A 895 -7.23 -26.21 11.30
C ALA A 895 -8.12 -26.50 12.52
N ALA A 896 -8.76 -27.67 12.54
CA ALA A 896 -9.59 -28.11 13.67
C ALA A 896 -8.77 -28.24 14.96
N HIS A 897 -7.55 -28.77 14.86
CA HIS A 897 -6.64 -28.88 16.00
C HIS A 897 -6.22 -27.50 16.54
N LEU A 898 -5.87 -26.55 15.68
CA LEU A 898 -5.57 -25.19 16.09
C LEU A 898 -6.80 -24.53 16.76
N LEU A 899 -7.98 -24.66 16.16
CA LEU A 899 -9.21 -24.11 16.72
C LEU A 899 -9.49 -24.65 18.13
N ALA A 900 -9.31 -25.96 18.33
CA ALA A 900 -9.50 -26.59 19.64
C ALA A 900 -8.55 -26.03 20.72
N TRP A 901 -7.33 -25.63 20.34
CA TRP A 901 -6.43 -24.91 21.25
C TRP A 901 -6.94 -23.51 21.57
N LEU A 902 -7.31 -22.75 20.53
CA LEU A 902 -7.68 -21.34 20.66
C LEU A 902 -9.00 -21.14 21.41
N GLN A 903 -9.96 -22.07 21.28
CA GLN A 903 -11.25 -22.02 21.97
C GLN A 903 -11.17 -22.23 23.49
N ARG A 904 -9.99 -22.53 24.04
CA ARG A 904 -9.82 -22.71 25.50
C ARG A 904 -9.85 -21.42 26.30
N SER A 905 -9.72 -20.28 25.64
CA SER A 905 -9.69 -18.97 26.30
C SER A 905 -11.09 -18.45 26.67
N GLN A 906 -12.04 -19.33 27.03
CA GLN A 906 -13.49 -19.00 27.06
C GLN A 906 -13.87 -17.79 27.94
N GLU A 907 -13.02 -17.39 28.89
CA GLU A 907 -13.25 -16.27 29.81
C GLU A 907 -12.21 -15.13 29.68
N SER A 908 -11.30 -15.19 28.71
CA SER A 908 -10.18 -14.25 28.61
C SER A 908 -9.73 -14.04 27.16
N PRO A 909 -9.40 -12.80 26.75
CA PRO A 909 -8.76 -12.59 25.45
C PRO A 909 -7.38 -13.26 25.40
N TRP A 910 -6.96 -13.70 24.21
CA TRP A 910 -5.57 -14.07 23.94
C TRP A 910 -4.69 -12.84 23.88
N LEU A 911 -3.47 -12.91 24.43
CA LEU A 911 -2.43 -11.91 24.19
C LEU A 911 -1.38 -12.48 23.22
N ILE A 912 -1.35 -11.94 22.01
CA ILE A 912 -0.33 -12.28 21.00
C ILE A 912 0.92 -11.48 21.31
N LEU A 913 1.96 -12.17 21.78
CA LEU A 913 3.26 -11.59 22.13
C LEU A 913 4.09 -11.28 20.87
N ASP A 914 4.10 -12.22 19.93
CA ASP A 914 4.71 -12.08 18.61
C ASP A 914 3.90 -12.95 17.63
N PRO A 915 3.27 -12.37 16.60
CA PRO A 915 2.49 -13.12 15.62
C PRO A 915 3.36 -13.98 14.67
N GLY A 916 4.68 -13.76 14.65
CA GLY A 916 5.57 -14.31 13.64
C GLY A 916 5.82 -13.37 12.49
N LEU A 917 6.87 -13.67 11.71
CA LEU A 917 7.19 -12.96 10.47
C LEU A 917 6.97 -13.86 9.25
N VAL A 918 6.44 -13.30 8.18
CA VAL A 918 6.49 -13.91 6.85
C VAL A 918 7.90 -13.78 6.25
N SER A 919 8.18 -14.49 5.16
CA SER A 919 9.52 -14.58 4.56
C SER A 919 10.16 -13.24 4.15
N ASP A 920 9.37 -12.19 3.96
CA ASP A 920 9.84 -10.83 3.64
C ASP A 920 10.00 -9.90 4.88
N GLY A 921 9.94 -10.47 6.09
CA GLY A 921 10.21 -9.78 7.35
C GLY A 921 9.01 -9.01 7.94
N ARG A 922 7.80 -9.21 7.40
CA ARG A 922 6.58 -8.52 7.85
C ARG A 922 5.76 -9.37 8.84
N PRO A 923 4.91 -8.76 9.69
CA PRO A 923 4.04 -9.50 10.60
C PRO A 923 3.12 -10.49 9.86
N ASN A 924 3.02 -11.71 10.38
CA ASN A 924 2.16 -12.76 9.83
C ASN A 924 0.71 -12.62 10.35
N PRO A 925 -0.28 -12.33 9.48
CA PRO A 925 -1.67 -12.11 9.90
C PRO A 925 -2.46 -13.42 10.09
N LEU A 926 -1.90 -14.59 9.73
CA LEU A 926 -2.64 -15.84 9.66
C LEU A 926 -3.33 -16.18 10.99
N LEU A 927 -2.65 -16.00 12.12
CA LEU A 927 -3.20 -16.27 13.45
C LEU A 927 -4.29 -15.25 13.86
N PRO A 928 -4.03 -13.91 13.84
CA PRO A 928 -5.06 -12.90 14.07
C PRO A 928 -6.31 -13.09 13.20
N ASP A 929 -6.13 -13.41 11.93
CA ASP A 929 -7.22 -13.64 10.99
C ASP A 929 -8.04 -14.88 11.35
N PHE A 930 -7.38 -15.97 11.75
CA PHE A 930 -8.05 -17.20 12.18
C PHE A 930 -8.85 -16.98 13.48
N LEU A 931 -8.30 -16.25 14.44
CA LEU A 931 -9.00 -15.84 15.66
C LEU A 931 -10.25 -15.01 15.34
N ASN A 932 -10.12 -14.00 14.46
CA ASN A 932 -11.25 -13.19 14.00
C ASN A 932 -12.33 -14.03 13.30
N ALA A 933 -11.93 -14.96 12.43
CA ALA A 933 -12.88 -15.83 11.72
C ALA A 933 -13.70 -16.71 12.68
N HIS A 934 -13.19 -16.98 13.88
CA HIS A 934 -13.85 -17.78 14.90
C HIS A 934 -14.39 -16.98 16.09
N HIS A 935 -14.42 -15.64 15.99
CA HIS A 935 -14.90 -14.76 17.05
C HIS A 935 -14.15 -14.95 18.38
N ILE A 936 -12.88 -15.34 18.33
CA ILE A 936 -12.05 -15.51 19.51
C ILE A 936 -11.40 -14.16 19.82
N PRO A 937 -11.67 -13.56 20.99
CA PRO A 937 -11.15 -12.25 21.34
C PRO A 937 -9.64 -12.32 21.55
N PHE A 938 -8.91 -11.33 21.05
CA PHE A 938 -7.47 -11.22 21.24
C PHE A 938 -7.01 -9.77 21.28
N GLN A 939 -5.82 -9.59 21.84
CA GLN A 939 -5.03 -8.38 21.80
C GLN A 939 -3.67 -8.74 21.20
N SER A 940 -3.14 -7.89 20.32
CA SER A 940 -1.80 -8.06 19.77
C SER A 940 -0.90 -6.95 20.27
N LEU A 941 0.31 -7.29 20.73
CA LEU A 941 1.32 -6.28 21.01
C LEU A 941 1.84 -5.68 19.68
N PRO A 942 2.07 -4.36 19.59
CA PRO A 942 2.54 -3.73 18.36
C PRO A 942 3.90 -4.27 17.91
N ALA A 943 4.08 -4.55 16.61
CA ALA A 943 5.31 -5.16 16.09
C ALA A 943 6.60 -4.32 16.30
N TRP A 944 6.50 -2.99 16.49
CA TRP A 944 7.65 -2.11 16.76
C TRP A 944 8.17 -2.20 18.21
N TRP A 945 7.47 -2.92 19.09
CA TRP A 945 7.94 -3.20 20.45
C TRP A 945 9.28 -3.94 20.48
N VAL A 946 9.58 -4.70 19.43
CA VAL A 946 10.83 -5.47 19.36
C VAL A 946 12.01 -4.68 18.80
N GLU A 947 11.76 -3.63 18.03
CA GLU A 947 12.85 -2.71 17.67
C GLU A 947 13.39 -1.93 18.87
N GLN A 948 12.54 -1.56 19.84
CA GLN A 948 13.02 -0.94 21.09
C GLN A 948 13.93 -1.89 21.89
N LEU A 949 13.70 -3.21 21.83
CA LEU A 949 14.54 -4.23 22.46
C LEU A 949 15.96 -4.30 21.87
N ARG A 950 16.17 -3.82 20.63
CA ARG A 950 17.51 -3.71 20.02
C ARG A 950 18.29 -2.47 20.46
N SER A 951 17.62 -1.48 21.04
CA SER A 951 18.21 -0.18 21.40
C SER A 951 18.65 -0.10 22.87
N SER A 952 18.07 -0.93 23.75
CA SER A 952 18.45 -1.00 25.16
C SER A 952 19.72 -1.81 25.42
N THR A 953 20.19 -2.61 24.46
CA THR A 953 21.43 -3.39 24.57
C THR A 953 22.68 -2.65 24.13
N SER A 954 22.56 -1.45 23.55
CA SER A 954 23.73 -0.59 23.19
C SER A 954 24.00 0.53 24.21
N ARG A 955 23.38 0.47 25.40
CA ARG A 955 23.72 1.29 26.56
C ARG A 955 24.02 0.39 27.74
N ASN A 956 25.13 -0.33 27.66
CA ASN A 956 25.98 -0.71 28.78
C ASN A 956 27.40 -0.94 28.27
#